data_AF-A0A643C8N4-F1
#
_entry.id   AF-A0A643C8N4-F1
#
_cell.length_a   1.000
_cell.length_b   1.000
_cell.length_c   1.000
_cell.angle_alpha   90.00
_cell.angle_beta   90.00
_cell.angle_gamma   90.00
#
_symmetry.space_group_name_H-M   'P 1'
#
loop_
_entity.id
_entity.type
_entity.pdbx_description
1 polymer ?
#
loop_
_entity_poly.entity_id
_entity_poly.type
_entity_poly.pdbx_seq_one_letter_code
_entity_poly.pdbx_strand_id
1 'polypeptide(L)'
;MEEERARLAEQLRAEAELCAETEETRGRLAARKQELELVVSELEARVGEEEECSRQLQTEKRRLQQHIQERKLLEERLAEFSSQAAEEEEKVKSLNKLRLKYEATIADMEGERLPLSGGQCTLQRGQGVPREDLEAERAARAKAEKQRRDLGEELEALRSELEDTLDSTNAQQELRSKREQEVTELKKTLEEETRVHEVASKGAWEKTRLALEAEVSELRTELSNLQTTRQEGEQRRRRLESQLQEVQGRAGDGERARAEATEKLQRAQAELEIVSGALSEAESRAIRLSKELTSTEAQLHDAQELLQEETRAKLTLGSRARALEAEAAGLREQLDEEAAARERAGRELQAAQAQLSEWRRRQEEEAGALEAGEEARRRAAREVEALTQRLAEKTEVVERLERGRRRLQQELDDATVDLEQQRQLVSALEKKQRKFDQVHELERACRVAEQAANDLRTQVTELEDELTAAEDAKLRLEKLEAELEELKAQTVATGQGKEEAVKQLRKMQAQMKELWREELAASDRARRQAQQERDEMADEVANGSLSKAAILDEKRQLEGRLGQMEEELEEEQSNAELLNDRYRKLLLQVETLTTELSAERSFSAKAESGRQQLERQVQELRGRLGEEDAGARARQKMIIAALESKLAQAEEQLEQESRERILSGKLVRRAEKRLKEVVLQVEEERRVADQLRDQLEKGNLRVKQLKRQLEEAEEEASRAQAVRRRLQHELEDVTEASESMNRELNTLRNRLRISLSPHLSVPPSPFYSVSPYLPIAHFSLCPLVSPPRRRGPLTFTTRSVRQ
;
A
#
# COMPACT_ATOMS: atom_id res chain seq x y z
N MET A 1 58.78 46.93 4.33
CA MET A 1 59.05 46.14 3.10
C MET A 1 58.93 44.64 3.33
N GLU A 2 59.82 44.01 4.11
CA GLU A 2 59.82 42.53 4.24
C GLU A 2 58.58 41.98 4.97
N GLU A 3 58.16 42.59 6.08
CA GLU A 3 56.91 42.21 6.76
C GLU A 3 55.67 42.40 5.87
N GLU A 4 55.65 43.42 5.01
CA GLU A 4 54.54 43.67 4.09
C GLU A 4 54.53 42.65 2.95
N ARG A 5 55.71 42.25 2.44
CA ARG A 5 55.83 41.12 1.50
C ARG A 5 55.38 39.81 2.14
N ALA A 6 55.67 39.59 3.42
CA ALA A 6 55.20 38.41 4.16
C ALA A 6 53.66 38.43 4.29
N ARG A 7 53.06 39.54 4.73
CA ARG A 7 51.59 39.70 4.84
C ARG A 7 50.89 39.55 3.49
N LEU A 8 51.43 40.14 2.42
CA LEU A 8 50.90 39.97 1.06
C LEU A 8 51.02 38.52 0.56
N ALA A 9 52.09 37.81 0.91
CA ALA A 9 52.24 36.39 0.59
C ALA A 9 51.32 35.48 1.41
N GLU A 10 50.97 35.85 2.64
CA GLU A 10 49.95 35.16 3.45
C GLU A 10 48.53 35.44 2.93
N GLN A 11 48.24 36.68 2.52
CA GLN A 11 46.97 37.03 1.87
C GLN A 11 46.79 36.28 0.55
N LEU A 12 47.81 36.26 -0.32
CA LEU A 12 47.78 35.48 -1.56
C LEU A 12 47.62 33.96 -1.35
N ARG A 13 48.09 33.42 -0.22
CA ARG A 13 47.84 32.01 0.14
C ARG A 13 46.39 31.79 0.56
N ALA A 14 45.87 32.63 1.45
CA ALA A 14 44.47 32.54 1.89
C ALA A 14 43.49 32.74 0.71
N GLU A 15 43.79 33.65 -0.22
CA GLU A 15 43.02 33.83 -1.45
C GLU A 15 43.12 32.61 -2.38
N ALA A 16 44.31 31.99 -2.51
CA ALA A 16 44.48 30.76 -3.30
C ALA A 16 43.78 29.55 -2.67
N GLU A 17 43.76 29.44 -1.33
CA GLU A 17 43.03 28.41 -0.58
C GLU A 17 41.52 28.58 -0.75
N LEU A 18 40.99 29.81 -0.64
CA LEU A 18 39.59 30.12 -0.95
C LEU A 18 39.23 29.87 -2.43
N CYS A 19 40.15 30.10 -3.37
CA CYS A 19 39.97 29.71 -4.76
C CYS A 19 39.87 28.18 -4.91
N ALA A 20 40.73 27.42 -4.24
CA ALA A 20 40.68 25.96 -4.26
C ALA A 20 39.37 25.41 -3.65
N GLU A 21 38.91 25.95 -2.53
CA GLU A 21 37.63 25.56 -1.90
C GLU A 21 36.41 25.90 -2.79
N THR A 22 36.44 27.06 -3.46
CA THR A 22 35.36 27.45 -4.40
C THR A 22 35.38 26.65 -5.69
N GLU A 23 36.55 26.22 -6.19
CA GLU A 23 36.64 25.27 -7.30
C GLU A 23 36.20 23.85 -6.89
N GLU A 24 36.56 23.37 -5.70
CA GLU A 24 36.14 22.04 -5.23
C GLU A 24 34.62 21.98 -5.00
N THR A 25 34.03 23.01 -4.39
CA THR A 25 32.58 23.12 -4.24
C THR A 25 31.86 23.26 -5.58
N ARG A 26 32.43 23.99 -6.56
CA ARG A 26 31.91 24.00 -7.95
C ARG A 26 31.98 22.62 -8.59
N GLY A 27 33.05 21.85 -8.35
CA GLY A 27 33.19 20.46 -8.80
C GLY A 27 32.13 19.53 -8.19
N ARG A 28 31.93 19.59 -6.87
CA ARG A 28 30.88 18.84 -6.15
C ARG A 28 29.48 19.19 -6.67
N LEU A 29 29.20 20.46 -6.96
CA LEU A 29 27.93 20.91 -7.54
C LEU A 29 27.75 20.45 -9.00
N ALA A 30 28.83 20.40 -9.80
CA ALA A 30 28.78 19.88 -11.17
C ALA A 30 28.49 18.37 -11.20
N ALA A 31 29.12 17.59 -10.32
CA ALA A 31 28.80 16.17 -10.15
C ALA A 31 27.35 15.97 -9.70
N ARG A 32 26.89 16.73 -8.69
CA ARG A 32 25.50 16.71 -8.20
C ARG A 32 24.48 17.07 -9.29
N LYS A 33 24.85 17.97 -10.21
CA LYS A 33 24.03 18.30 -11.39
C LYS A 33 23.94 17.12 -12.36
N GLN A 34 25.05 16.45 -12.66
CA GLN A 34 25.05 15.25 -13.52
C GLN A 34 24.27 14.08 -12.89
N GLU A 35 24.38 13.87 -11.58
CA GLU A 35 23.53 12.90 -10.84
C GLU A 35 22.03 13.18 -11.07
N LEU A 36 21.61 14.45 -10.96
CA LEU A 36 20.22 14.85 -11.15
C LEU A 36 19.77 14.77 -12.62
N GLU A 37 20.63 15.11 -13.58
CA GLU A 37 20.33 14.99 -15.01
C GLU A 37 20.15 13.52 -15.46
N LEU A 38 20.92 12.59 -14.87
CA LEU A 38 20.70 11.15 -15.06
C LEU A 38 19.37 10.68 -14.46
N VAL A 39 19.06 11.06 -13.22
CA VAL A 39 17.79 10.70 -12.56
C VAL A 39 16.57 11.28 -13.30
N VAL A 40 16.67 12.48 -13.87
CA VAL A 40 15.60 13.04 -14.73
C VAL A 40 15.43 12.20 -16.00
N SER A 41 16.52 11.84 -16.68
CA SER A 41 16.47 10.97 -17.88
C SER A 41 15.85 9.60 -17.59
N GLU A 42 16.21 8.97 -16.46
CA GLU A 42 15.60 7.70 -16.01
C GLU A 42 14.10 7.83 -15.69
N LEU A 43 13.68 8.96 -15.12
CA LEU A 43 12.27 9.23 -14.85
C LEU A 43 11.47 9.52 -16.13
N GLU A 44 12.04 10.28 -17.07
CA GLU A 44 11.43 10.56 -18.37
C GLU A 44 11.26 9.28 -19.19
N ALA A 45 12.26 8.39 -19.21
CA ALA A 45 12.17 7.08 -19.84
C ALA A 45 11.03 6.22 -19.22
N ARG A 46 10.97 6.14 -17.88
CA ARG A 46 9.94 5.37 -17.18
C ARG A 46 8.52 5.94 -17.35
N VAL A 47 8.38 7.26 -17.47
CA VAL A 47 7.09 7.88 -17.83
C VAL A 47 6.69 7.50 -19.25
N GLY A 48 7.64 7.46 -20.19
CA GLY A 48 7.40 6.94 -21.54
C GLY A 48 6.90 5.49 -21.54
N GLU A 49 7.54 4.61 -20.77
CA GLU A 49 7.12 3.21 -20.60
C GLU A 49 5.71 3.09 -19.99
N GLU A 50 5.37 3.89 -18.97
CA GLU A 50 4.01 3.91 -18.40
C GLU A 50 2.97 4.48 -19.38
N GLU A 51 3.32 5.49 -20.18
CA GLU A 51 2.41 5.97 -21.24
C GLU A 51 2.17 4.91 -22.32
N GLU A 52 3.19 4.17 -22.75
CA GLU A 52 3.03 3.07 -23.71
C GLU A 52 2.22 1.92 -23.13
N CYS A 53 2.47 1.52 -21.88
CA CYS A 53 1.67 0.54 -21.18
C CYS A 53 0.19 0.98 -21.06
N SER A 54 -0.05 2.26 -20.75
CA SER A 54 -1.38 2.88 -20.71
C SER A 54 -2.07 2.88 -22.08
N ARG A 55 -1.35 3.17 -23.16
CA ARG A 55 -1.84 3.08 -24.55
C ARG A 55 -2.23 1.64 -24.91
N GLN A 56 -1.39 0.66 -24.56
CA GLN A 56 -1.66 -0.77 -24.77
C GLN A 56 -2.91 -1.24 -23.98
N LEU A 57 -3.01 -0.87 -22.71
CA LEU A 57 -4.19 -1.13 -21.87
C LEU A 57 -5.46 -0.49 -22.44
N GLN A 58 -5.38 0.71 -23.04
CA GLN A 58 -6.52 1.31 -23.73
C GLN A 58 -6.92 0.56 -25.01
N THR A 59 -5.98 0.00 -25.76
CA THR A 59 -6.31 -0.85 -26.92
C THR A 59 -6.91 -2.19 -26.51
N GLU A 60 -6.37 -2.86 -25.48
CA GLU A 60 -6.96 -4.11 -24.97
C GLU A 60 -8.34 -3.88 -24.35
N LYS A 61 -8.54 -2.77 -23.64
CA LYS A 61 -9.87 -2.37 -23.15
C LYS A 61 -10.90 -2.23 -24.28
N ARG A 62 -10.50 -1.72 -25.46
CA ARG A 62 -11.38 -1.64 -26.63
C ARG A 62 -11.67 -3.02 -27.23
N ARG A 63 -10.65 -3.89 -27.36
CA ARG A 63 -10.82 -5.29 -27.80
C ARG A 63 -11.77 -6.07 -26.91
N LEU A 64 -11.58 -5.99 -25.59
CA LEU A 64 -12.47 -6.61 -24.60
C LEU A 64 -13.90 -6.04 -24.65
N GLN A 65 -14.07 -4.73 -24.92
CA GLN A 65 -15.39 -4.15 -25.14
C GLN A 65 -16.07 -4.68 -26.41
N GLN A 66 -15.32 -4.93 -27.49
CA GLN A 66 -15.84 -5.57 -28.70
C GLN A 66 -16.24 -7.02 -28.44
N HIS A 67 -15.39 -7.82 -27.80
CA HIS A 67 -15.72 -9.21 -27.42
C HIS A 67 -16.93 -9.31 -26.47
N ILE A 68 -17.15 -8.33 -25.59
CA ILE A 68 -18.36 -8.25 -24.75
C ILE A 68 -19.61 -7.94 -25.60
N GLN A 69 -19.50 -7.19 -26.69
CA GLN A 69 -20.61 -6.95 -27.63
C GLN A 69 -20.89 -8.18 -28.50
N GLU A 70 -19.85 -8.81 -29.05
CA GLU A 70 -19.93 -10.06 -29.82
C GLU A 70 -20.55 -11.19 -29.00
N ARG A 71 -20.09 -11.37 -27.75
CA ARG A 71 -20.63 -12.37 -26.83
C ARG A 71 -22.11 -12.13 -26.53
N LYS A 72 -22.56 -10.87 -26.34
CA LYS A 72 -23.98 -10.56 -26.15
C LYS A 72 -24.81 -10.93 -27.38
N LEU A 73 -24.31 -10.62 -28.58
CA LEU A 73 -24.98 -10.99 -29.84
C LEU A 73 -25.07 -12.52 -30.02
N LEU A 74 -24.09 -13.27 -29.48
CA LEU A 74 -24.10 -14.74 -29.44
C LEU A 74 -25.04 -15.28 -28.35
N GLU A 75 -25.13 -14.64 -27.18
CA GLU A 75 -26.09 -14.97 -26.12
C GLU A 75 -27.55 -14.73 -26.60
N GLU A 76 -27.80 -13.63 -27.31
CA GLU A 76 -29.08 -13.32 -27.96
C GLU A 76 -29.44 -14.38 -29.02
N ARG A 77 -28.51 -14.74 -29.91
CA ARG A 77 -28.71 -15.81 -30.90
C ARG A 77 -28.93 -17.19 -30.27
N LEU A 78 -28.25 -17.51 -29.18
CA LEU A 78 -28.47 -18.76 -28.45
C LEU A 78 -29.85 -18.78 -27.79
N ALA A 79 -30.35 -17.64 -27.31
CA ALA A 79 -31.72 -17.52 -26.83
C ALA A 79 -32.74 -17.74 -27.98
N GLU A 80 -32.53 -17.14 -29.15
CA GLU A 80 -33.36 -17.38 -30.36
C GLU A 80 -33.39 -18.87 -30.75
N PHE A 81 -32.23 -19.54 -30.84
CA PHE A 81 -32.16 -20.97 -31.13
C PHE A 81 -32.84 -21.82 -30.04
N SER A 82 -32.74 -21.45 -28.76
CA SER A 82 -33.44 -22.17 -27.68
C SER A 82 -34.96 -22.03 -27.77
N SER A 83 -35.47 -20.87 -28.21
CA SER A 83 -36.90 -20.66 -28.48
C SER A 83 -37.37 -21.50 -29.65
N GLN A 84 -36.61 -21.54 -30.75
CA GLN A 84 -36.91 -22.38 -31.91
C GLN A 84 -36.91 -23.87 -31.56
N ALA A 85 -35.96 -24.33 -30.74
CA ALA A 85 -35.93 -25.70 -30.26
C ALA A 85 -37.15 -26.05 -29.39
N ALA A 86 -37.61 -25.14 -28.54
CA ALA A 86 -38.83 -25.33 -27.75
C ALA A 86 -40.11 -25.38 -28.62
N GLU A 87 -40.18 -24.56 -29.68
CA GLU A 87 -41.26 -24.63 -30.67
C GLU A 87 -41.26 -25.94 -31.46
N GLU A 88 -40.09 -26.44 -31.88
CA GLU A 88 -39.97 -27.75 -32.53
C GLU A 88 -40.29 -28.91 -31.58
N GLU A 89 -39.97 -28.79 -30.29
CA GLU A 89 -40.45 -29.73 -29.28
C GLU A 89 -41.99 -29.77 -29.18
N GLU A 90 -42.67 -28.61 -29.16
CA GLU A 90 -44.13 -28.58 -29.15
C GLU A 90 -44.73 -29.10 -30.46
N LYS A 91 -44.11 -28.83 -31.61
CA LYS A 91 -44.48 -29.43 -32.90
C LYS A 91 -44.34 -30.96 -32.86
N VAL A 92 -43.23 -31.50 -32.36
CA VAL A 92 -43.00 -32.95 -32.19
C VAL A 92 -44.00 -33.57 -31.20
N LYS A 93 -44.32 -32.91 -30.09
CA LYS A 93 -45.37 -33.36 -29.14
C LYS A 93 -46.75 -33.36 -29.80
N SER A 94 -47.06 -32.37 -30.66
CA SER A 94 -48.31 -32.34 -31.43
C SER A 94 -48.38 -33.45 -32.48
N LEU A 95 -47.27 -33.71 -33.19
CA LEU A 95 -47.15 -34.77 -34.19
C LEU A 95 -47.23 -36.16 -33.53
N ASN A 96 -46.62 -36.39 -32.37
CA ASN A 96 -46.79 -37.64 -31.62
C ASN A 96 -48.23 -37.85 -31.12
N LYS A 97 -48.93 -36.79 -30.68
CA LYS A 97 -50.37 -36.86 -30.37
C LYS A 97 -51.21 -37.18 -31.61
N LEU A 98 -50.78 -36.78 -32.80
CA LEU A 98 -51.42 -37.14 -34.07
C LEU A 98 -51.08 -38.57 -34.49
N ARG A 99 -49.82 -39.00 -34.32
CA ARG A 99 -49.32 -40.36 -34.57
C ARG A 99 -50.07 -41.38 -33.73
N LEU A 100 -50.22 -41.15 -32.43
CA LEU A 100 -50.99 -42.01 -31.52
C LEU A 100 -52.48 -42.11 -31.89
N LYS A 101 -53.08 -41.05 -32.44
CA LYS A 101 -54.45 -41.11 -32.99
C LYS A 101 -54.52 -41.96 -34.25
N TYR A 102 -53.54 -41.83 -35.15
CA TYR A 102 -53.49 -42.66 -36.35
C TYR A 102 -53.19 -44.12 -36.02
N GLU A 103 -52.27 -44.41 -35.09
CA GLU A 103 -52.00 -45.76 -34.57
C GLU A 103 -53.24 -46.39 -33.94
N ALA A 104 -54.04 -45.62 -33.17
CA ALA A 104 -55.33 -46.09 -32.67
C ALA A 104 -56.30 -46.43 -33.82
N THR A 105 -56.50 -45.54 -34.78
CA THR A 105 -57.38 -45.84 -35.93
C THR A 105 -56.86 -46.95 -36.84
N ILE A 106 -55.55 -47.19 -36.88
CA ILE A 106 -54.96 -48.33 -37.59
C ILE A 106 -55.24 -49.62 -36.79
N ALA A 107 -55.08 -49.63 -35.47
CA ALA A 107 -55.42 -50.77 -34.63
C ALA A 107 -56.92 -51.12 -34.70
N ASP A 108 -57.81 -50.13 -34.76
CA ASP A 108 -59.25 -50.34 -34.99
C ASP A 108 -59.52 -51.00 -36.37
N MET A 109 -58.84 -50.53 -37.43
CA MET A 109 -58.99 -51.03 -38.81
C MET A 109 -58.28 -52.36 -39.07
N GLU A 110 -57.24 -52.69 -38.31
CA GLU A 110 -56.56 -54.00 -38.29
C GLU A 110 -57.35 -55.01 -37.46
N GLY A 111 -58.05 -54.56 -36.41
CA GLY A 111 -59.01 -55.37 -35.65
C GLY A 111 -60.15 -55.94 -36.51
N GLU A 112 -60.58 -55.22 -37.54
CA GLU A 112 -61.55 -55.71 -38.54
C GLU A 112 -60.93 -56.59 -39.66
N ARG A 113 -59.61 -56.83 -39.65
CA ARG A 113 -58.88 -57.51 -40.76
C ARG A 113 -58.16 -58.83 -40.45
N LEU A 114 -58.69 -59.59 -39.48
CA LEU A 114 -58.58 -61.06 -39.35
C LEU A 114 -57.16 -61.66 -39.09
N PRO A 115 -57.09 -62.78 -38.34
CA PRO A 115 -57.10 -64.08 -39.04
C PRO A 115 -57.86 -65.22 -38.33
N LEU A 116 -58.55 -66.04 -39.12
CA LEU A 116 -58.93 -67.40 -38.73
C LEU A 116 -57.69 -68.31 -38.76
N SER A 117 -56.91 -68.31 -37.68
CA SER A 117 -55.71 -69.15 -37.55
C SER A 117 -55.50 -69.60 -36.10
N GLY A 118 -56.20 -70.65 -35.69
CA GLY A 118 -56.05 -71.28 -34.38
C GLY A 118 -56.22 -72.79 -34.47
N GLY A 119 -55.21 -73.55 -34.06
CA GLY A 119 -55.32 -75.02 -34.01
C GLY A 119 -54.09 -75.87 -34.37
N GLN A 120 -52.85 -75.38 -34.26
CA GLN A 120 -51.66 -76.23 -34.42
C GLN A 120 -50.59 -76.00 -33.34
N CYS A 121 -50.66 -76.77 -32.25
CA CYS A 121 -49.50 -77.27 -31.48
C CYS A 121 -49.92 -78.16 -30.30
N THR A 122 -49.91 -79.49 -30.47
CA THR A 122 -49.75 -80.42 -29.34
C THR A 122 -48.87 -81.62 -29.71
N LEU A 123 -47.64 -81.59 -29.19
CA LEU A 123 -46.84 -82.72 -28.70
C LEU A 123 -46.43 -83.83 -29.67
N GLN A 124 -45.13 -83.88 -29.92
CA GLN A 124 -44.41 -85.07 -30.39
C GLN A 124 -44.47 -86.20 -29.35
N ARG A 125 -45.00 -87.38 -29.71
CA ARG A 125 -44.53 -88.68 -29.16
C ARG A 125 -45.07 -89.87 -29.96
N GLY A 126 -44.23 -90.88 -30.18
CA GLY A 126 -44.63 -92.18 -30.74
C GLY A 126 -43.89 -92.55 -32.03
N GLN A 127 -42.88 -93.41 -31.90
CA GLN A 127 -42.42 -94.27 -33.00
C GLN A 127 -43.10 -95.64 -32.80
N GLY A 128 -43.76 -96.17 -33.83
CA GLY A 128 -44.46 -97.45 -33.73
C GLY A 128 -45.21 -97.86 -35.01
N VAL A 129 -44.70 -98.88 -35.68
CA VAL A 129 -45.35 -99.70 -36.73
C VAL A 129 -46.35 -100.66 -36.02
N PRO A 130 -47.53 -101.06 -36.55
CA PRO A 130 -47.83 -101.42 -37.95
C PRO A 130 -49.17 -100.94 -38.58
N ARG A 131 -49.28 -101.16 -39.91
CA ARG A 131 -50.29 -101.92 -40.70
C ARG A 131 -51.78 -101.97 -40.27
N GLU A 132 -52.61 -102.29 -41.25
CA GLU A 132 -54.06 -102.54 -41.24
C GLU A 132 -54.97 -101.35 -41.62
N ASP A 133 -55.87 -101.54 -42.59
CA ASP A 133 -55.58 -101.49 -44.04
C ASP A 133 -56.89 -101.47 -44.88
N LEU A 134 -56.85 -100.79 -46.04
CA LEU A 134 -57.66 -101.02 -47.26
C LEU A 134 -59.21 -100.97 -47.23
N GLU A 135 -59.89 -101.16 -46.10
CA GLU A 135 -61.33 -101.51 -46.05
C GLU A 135 -62.33 -100.33 -46.25
N ALA A 136 -62.16 -99.54 -47.33
CA ALA A 136 -63.07 -98.44 -47.67
C ALA A 136 -63.28 -98.11 -49.17
N GLU A 137 -62.70 -98.82 -50.15
CA GLU A 137 -62.99 -98.52 -51.58
C GLU A 137 -63.24 -99.73 -52.51
N ARG A 138 -63.85 -100.80 -51.98
CA ARG A 138 -64.40 -101.91 -52.79
C ARG A 138 -65.83 -101.67 -53.33
N ALA A 139 -66.30 -100.41 -53.38
CA ALA A 139 -67.71 -100.08 -53.61
C ALA A 139 -68.10 -99.74 -55.06
N ALA A 140 -67.15 -99.45 -55.96
CA ALA A 140 -67.43 -98.79 -57.24
C ALA A 140 -67.33 -99.70 -58.51
N ARG A 141 -67.28 -101.04 -58.38
CA ARG A 141 -67.03 -101.94 -59.53
C ARG A 141 -68.04 -103.09 -59.71
N ALA A 142 -69.28 -102.93 -59.25
CA ALA A 142 -70.30 -103.99 -59.20
C ALA A 142 -71.60 -103.70 -60.00
N LYS A 143 -71.50 -103.01 -61.15
CA LYS A 143 -72.68 -102.72 -62.01
C LYS A 143 -72.50 -102.86 -63.53
N ALA A 144 -71.32 -103.29 -64.01
CA ALA A 144 -71.03 -103.46 -65.44
C ALA A 144 -71.12 -104.91 -65.94
N GLU A 145 -71.19 -105.93 -65.07
CA GLU A 145 -71.29 -107.34 -65.48
C GLU A 145 -72.72 -107.80 -65.85
N LYS A 146 -73.68 -106.87 -66.00
CA LYS A 146 -75.07 -107.23 -66.30
C LYS A 146 -75.32 -107.54 -67.78
N GLN A 147 -74.54 -107.00 -68.71
CA GLN A 147 -74.72 -107.20 -70.17
C GLN A 147 -74.02 -108.46 -70.75
N ARG A 148 -73.71 -109.45 -69.90
CA ARG A 148 -73.12 -110.75 -70.31
C ARG A 148 -74.04 -111.96 -70.09
N ARG A 149 -75.33 -111.76 -69.78
CA ARG A 149 -76.30 -112.84 -69.60
C ARG A 149 -77.37 -112.88 -70.70
N ASP A 150 -77.75 -111.73 -71.23
CA ASP A 150 -78.94 -111.56 -72.07
C ASP A 150 -78.73 -111.93 -73.56
N LEU A 151 -77.70 -112.73 -73.88
CA LEU A 151 -77.39 -113.25 -75.24
C LEU A 151 -77.02 -114.75 -75.22
N GLY A 152 -77.30 -115.46 -74.13
CA GLY A 152 -77.03 -116.90 -74.01
C GLY A 152 -78.21 -117.82 -74.33
N GLU A 153 -79.45 -117.33 -74.18
CA GLU A 153 -80.63 -118.19 -74.05
C GLU A 153 -81.48 -118.29 -75.35
N GLU A 154 -81.18 -117.49 -76.38
CA GLU A 154 -81.89 -117.55 -77.67
C GLU A 154 -81.35 -118.62 -78.66
N LEU A 155 -80.19 -119.24 -78.36
CA LEU A 155 -79.57 -120.25 -79.23
C LEU A 155 -79.86 -121.71 -78.86
N GLU A 156 -80.52 -121.97 -77.73
CA GLU A 156 -81.02 -123.31 -77.36
C GLU A 156 -82.48 -123.54 -77.82
N ALA A 157 -83.08 -122.57 -78.50
CA ALA A 157 -84.32 -122.71 -79.26
C ALA A 157 -84.11 -123.54 -80.55
N LEU A 158 -83.87 -124.84 -80.36
CA LEU A 158 -84.41 -125.95 -81.16
C LEU A 158 -84.58 -125.66 -82.68
N ARG A 159 -83.73 -126.13 -83.60
CA ARG A 159 -82.89 -127.35 -83.58
C ARG A 159 -83.65 -128.66 -83.31
N SER A 160 -84.99 -128.65 -83.27
CA SER A 160 -85.83 -129.86 -83.15
C SER A 160 -86.93 -129.98 -84.21
N GLU A 161 -86.82 -129.29 -85.34
CA GLU A 161 -87.49 -129.67 -86.60
C GLU A 161 -86.46 -130.37 -87.50
N LEU A 162 -85.91 -131.46 -86.95
CA LEU A 162 -84.97 -132.35 -87.60
C LEU A 162 -85.76 -133.57 -88.15
N GLU A 163 -85.70 -133.78 -89.46
CA GLU A 163 -85.86 -135.10 -90.11
C GLU A 163 -87.17 -135.89 -89.92
N ASP A 164 -88.31 -135.25 -90.17
CA ASP A 164 -89.43 -135.90 -90.89
C ASP A 164 -89.29 -135.60 -92.40
N THR A 165 -89.31 -136.53 -93.35
CA THR A 165 -89.19 -138.00 -93.26
C THR A 165 -88.43 -138.55 -94.48
N LEU A 166 -87.49 -139.45 -94.20
CA LEU A 166 -87.32 -140.80 -94.78
C LEU A 166 -87.78 -141.13 -96.22
N ASP A 167 -86.92 -141.91 -96.88
CA ASP A 167 -87.24 -143.02 -97.80
C ASP A 167 -88.09 -142.79 -99.06
N SER A 168 -87.45 -143.02 -100.22
CA SER A 168 -87.47 -144.40 -100.74
C SER A 168 -86.44 -144.66 -101.84
N THR A 169 -85.56 -145.62 -101.57
CA THR A 169 -84.66 -146.21 -102.56
C THR A 169 -85.42 -147.19 -103.46
N ASN A 170 -86.18 -146.68 -104.44
CA ASN A 170 -86.40 -147.37 -105.74
C ASN A 170 -87.02 -146.54 -106.89
N ALA A 171 -87.06 -145.20 -106.79
CA ALA A 171 -87.07 -144.31 -107.97
C ALA A 171 -85.63 -143.86 -108.35
N GLN A 172 -84.65 -144.75 -108.14
CA GLN A 172 -83.34 -144.33 -107.63
C GLN A 172 -82.20 -144.20 -108.67
N GLN A 173 -82.53 -144.08 -109.96
CA GLN A 173 -81.55 -143.75 -111.01
C GLN A 173 -81.76 -142.35 -111.59
N GLU A 174 -82.99 -141.86 -111.74
CA GLU A 174 -83.27 -140.52 -112.31
C GLU A 174 -83.19 -139.38 -111.30
N LEU A 175 -83.34 -139.66 -109.99
CA LEU A 175 -83.17 -138.66 -108.92
C LEU A 175 -81.70 -138.42 -108.50
N ARG A 176 -80.76 -139.27 -108.93
CA ARG A 176 -79.34 -139.14 -108.53
C ARG A 176 -78.68 -137.91 -109.15
N SER A 177 -78.85 -137.68 -110.45
CA SER A 177 -78.21 -136.54 -111.15
C SER A 177 -78.70 -135.18 -110.65
N LYS A 178 -79.99 -135.07 -110.27
CA LYS A 178 -80.54 -133.83 -109.70
C LYS A 178 -79.99 -133.54 -108.29
N ARG A 179 -79.90 -134.56 -107.42
CA ARG A 179 -79.28 -134.40 -106.10
C ARG A 179 -77.77 -134.14 -106.18
N GLU A 180 -77.07 -134.67 -107.18
CA GLU A 180 -75.67 -134.29 -107.42
C GLU A 180 -75.52 -132.81 -107.79
N GLN A 181 -76.44 -132.25 -108.58
CA GLN A 181 -76.46 -130.82 -108.89
C GLN A 181 -76.75 -129.96 -107.64
N GLU A 182 -77.84 -130.22 -106.92
CA GLU A 182 -78.22 -129.49 -105.70
C GLU A 182 -77.12 -129.54 -104.62
N VAL A 183 -76.45 -130.69 -104.45
CA VAL A 183 -75.32 -130.83 -103.50
C VAL A 183 -74.07 -130.06 -103.96
N THR A 184 -73.84 -129.87 -105.26
CA THR A 184 -72.74 -129.00 -105.72
C THR A 184 -73.03 -127.51 -105.54
N GLU A 185 -74.30 -127.09 -105.60
CA GLU A 185 -74.69 -125.70 -105.36
C GLU A 185 -74.65 -125.35 -103.86
N LEU A 186 -75.20 -126.21 -102.99
CA LEU A 186 -75.12 -126.01 -101.53
C LEU A 186 -73.68 -126.10 -100.98
N LYS A 187 -72.79 -126.86 -101.63
CA LYS A 187 -71.36 -126.84 -101.30
C LYS A 187 -70.70 -125.52 -101.69
N LYS A 188 -71.02 -124.98 -102.87
CA LYS A 188 -70.51 -123.66 -103.29
C LYS A 188 -70.92 -122.56 -102.33
N THR A 189 -72.21 -122.46 -101.98
CA THR A 189 -72.67 -121.40 -101.06
C THR A 189 -71.99 -121.51 -99.69
N LEU A 190 -71.79 -122.73 -99.17
CA LEU A 190 -71.06 -122.95 -97.92
C LEU A 190 -69.55 -122.64 -98.04
N GLU A 191 -68.91 -122.99 -99.16
CA GLU A 191 -67.50 -122.64 -99.44
C GLU A 191 -67.30 -121.12 -99.66
N GLU A 192 -68.30 -120.42 -100.17
CA GLU A 192 -68.31 -118.97 -100.34
C GLU A 192 -68.56 -118.25 -99.01
N GLU A 193 -69.55 -118.66 -98.20
CA GLU A 193 -69.78 -118.10 -96.86
C GLU A 193 -68.61 -118.36 -95.90
N THR A 194 -68.03 -119.56 -95.90
CA THR A 194 -66.85 -119.86 -95.06
C THR A 194 -65.62 -119.06 -95.50
N ARG A 195 -65.42 -118.82 -96.80
CA ARG A 195 -64.39 -117.89 -97.29
C ARG A 195 -64.65 -116.45 -96.88
N VAL A 196 -65.88 -115.97 -96.99
CA VAL A 196 -66.24 -114.60 -96.56
C VAL A 196 -66.03 -114.45 -95.06
N HIS A 197 -66.43 -115.42 -94.25
CA HIS A 197 -66.21 -115.40 -92.80
C HIS A 197 -64.71 -115.50 -92.44
N GLU A 198 -63.92 -116.34 -93.12
CA GLU A 198 -62.47 -116.38 -92.91
C GLU A 198 -61.81 -115.03 -93.22
N VAL A 199 -62.10 -114.43 -94.38
CA VAL A 199 -61.49 -113.17 -94.81
C VAL A 199 -61.94 -112.00 -93.92
N ALA A 200 -63.22 -111.96 -93.54
CA ALA A 200 -63.74 -110.96 -92.60
C ALA A 200 -63.11 -111.12 -91.20
N SER A 201 -62.98 -112.36 -90.69
CA SER A 201 -62.38 -112.63 -89.39
C SER A 201 -60.88 -112.32 -89.35
N LYS A 202 -60.13 -112.70 -90.41
CA LYS A 202 -58.70 -112.37 -90.56
C LYS A 202 -58.50 -110.86 -90.68
N GLY A 203 -59.27 -110.17 -91.53
CA GLY A 203 -59.21 -108.71 -91.67
C GLY A 203 -59.66 -107.93 -90.43
N ALA A 204 -60.60 -108.46 -89.63
CA ALA A 204 -60.95 -107.90 -88.33
C ALA A 204 -59.82 -108.10 -87.32
N TRP A 205 -59.24 -109.31 -87.24
CA TRP A 205 -58.12 -109.61 -86.35
C TRP A 205 -56.89 -108.75 -86.67
N GLU A 206 -56.51 -108.61 -87.94
CA GLU A 206 -55.39 -107.76 -88.36
C GLU A 206 -55.62 -106.28 -88.05
N LYS A 207 -56.86 -105.77 -88.19
CA LYS A 207 -57.20 -104.42 -87.74
C LYS A 207 -57.05 -104.26 -86.22
N THR A 208 -57.54 -105.22 -85.43
CA THR A 208 -57.34 -105.18 -83.97
C THR A 208 -55.87 -105.32 -83.56
N ARG A 209 -55.08 -106.10 -84.31
CA ARG A 209 -53.64 -106.25 -84.06
C ARG A 209 -52.89 -104.95 -84.36
N LEU A 210 -53.17 -104.31 -85.49
CA LEU A 210 -52.58 -103.02 -85.87
C LEU A 210 -53.00 -101.89 -84.92
N ALA A 211 -54.25 -101.89 -84.43
CA ALA A 211 -54.69 -100.94 -83.41
C ALA A 211 -53.94 -101.14 -82.08
N LEU A 212 -53.80 -102.37 -81.59
CA LEU A 212 -53.03 -102.68 -80.39
C LEU A 212 -51.52 -102.41 -80.58
N GLU A 213 -50.97 -102.63 -81.77
CA GLU A 213 -49.58 -102.27 -82.12
C GLU A 213 -49.39 -100.74 -82.09
N ALA A 214 -50.38 -99.96 -82.56
CA ALA A 214 -50.39 -98.50 -82.47
C ALA A 214 -50.50 -98.02 -81.01
N GLU A 215 -51.48 -98.49 -80.24
CA GLU A 215 -51.65 -98.18 -78.80
C GLU A 215 -50.38 -98.51 -78.00
N VAL A 216 -49.74 -99.65 -78.27
CA VAL A 216 -48.46 -100.03 -77.62
C VAL A 216 -47.31 -99.11 -78.07
N SER A 217 -47.34 -98.55 -79.29
CA SER A 217 -46.36 -97.55 -79.72
C SER A 217 -46.59 -96.19 -79.05
N GLU A 218 -47.85 -95.77 -78.92
CA GLU A 218 -48.25 -94.52 -78.27
C GLU A 218 -47.90 -94.56 -76.77
N LEU A 219 -48.31 -95.61 -76.04
CA LEU A 219 -47.95 -95.85 -74.64
C LEU A 219 -46.43 -95.91 -74.40
N ARG A 220 -45.63 -96.34 -75.39
CA ARG A 220 -44.15 -96.28 -75.31
C ARG A 220 -43.64 -94.84 -75.45
N THR A 221 -44.21 -94.05 -76.34
CA THR A 221 -43.86 -92.62 -76.45
C THR A 221 -44.31 -91.81 -75.24
N GLU A 222 -45.51 -92.06 -74.71
CA GLU A 222 -45.99 -91.48 -73.45
C GLU A 222 -45.09 -91.87 -72.27
N LEU A 223 -44.73 -93.15 -72.13
CA LEU A 223 -43.80 -93.58 -71.09
C LEU A 223 -42.42 -92.90 -71.21
N SER A 224 -41.93 -92.70 -72.44
CA SER A 224 -40.70 -91.95 -72.71
C SER A 224 -40.84 -90.47 -72.29
N ASN A 225 -41.95 -89.82 -72.64
CA ASN A 225 -42.25 -88.44 -72.27
C ASN A 225 -42.46 -88.25 -70.76
N LEU A 226 -43.04 -89.24 -70.08
CA LEU A 226 -43.15 -89.28 -68.62
C LEU A 226 -41.78 -89.52 -67.95
N GLN A 227 -40.89 -90.27 -68.59
CA GLN A 227 -39.50 -90.42 -68.10
C GLN A 227 -38.68 -89.13 -68.26
N THR A 228 -38.77 -88.43 -69.40
CA THR A 228 -38.06 -87.16 -69.60
C THR A 228 -38.59 -86.07 -68.67
N THR A 229 -39.92 -85.88 -68.60
CA THR A 229 -40.52 -84.89 -67.69
C THR A 229 -40.26 -85.21 -66.21
N ARG A 230 -40.20 -86.49 -65.81
CA ARG A 230 -39.72 -86.88 -64.47
C ARG A 230 -38.26 -86.51 -64.26
N GLN A 231 -37.37 -86.80 -65.21
CA GLN A 231 -35.94 -86.44 -65.10
C GLN A 231 -35.74 -84.92 -65.02
N GLU A 232 -36.48 -84.14 -65.80
CA GLU A 232 -36.53 -82.68 -65.66
C GLU A 232 -37.06 -82.25 -64.30
N GLY A 233 -38.11 -82.89 -63.78
CA GLY A 233 -38.63 -82.65 -62.43
C GLY A 233 -37.58 -82.89 -61.35
N GLU A 234 -36.84 -84.01 -61.43
CA GLU A 234 -35.73 -84.31 -60.52
C GLU A 234 -34.58 -83.30 -60.65
N GLN A 235 -34.23 -82.87 -61.87
CA GLN A 235 -33.20 -81.83 -62.07
C GLN A 235 -33.64 -80.47 -61.53
N ARG A 236 -34.89 -80.05 -61.77
CA ARG A 236 -35.48 -78.81 -61.23
C ARG A 236 -35.50 -78.87 -59.70
N ARG A 237 -35.87 -80.01 -59.10
CA ARG A 237 -35.84 -80.22 -57.65
C ARG A 237 -34.43 -80.07 -57.08
N ARG A 238 -33.41 -80.71 -57.69
CA ARG A 238 -32.00 -80.56 -57.27
C ARG A 238 -31.47 -79.13 -57.37
N ARG A 239 -31.90 -78.37 -58.38
CA ARG A 239 -31.57 -76.93 -58.49
C ARG A 239 -32.20 -76.11 -57.35
N LEU A 240 -33.47 -76.38 -57.02
CA LEU A 240 -34.16 -75.72 -55.91
C LEU A 240 -33.60 -76.13 -54.53
N GLU A 241 -33.24 -77.41 -54.35
CA GLU A 241 -32.53 -77.92 -53.16
C GLU A 241 -31.19 -77.20 -52.98
N SER A 242 -30.41 -77.02 -54.05
CA SER A 242 -29.14 -76.27 -54.04
C SER A 242 -29.33 -74.78 -53.74
N GLN A 243 -30.35 -74.14 -54.33
CA GLN A 243 -30.65 -72.73 -54.07
C GLN A 243 -31.12 -72.52 -52.62
N LEU A 244 -31.90 -73.45 -52.06
CA LEU A 244 -32.32 -73.42 -50.66
C LEU A 244 -31.12 -73.55 -49.72
N GLN A 245 -30.18 -74.45 -50.01
CA GLN A 245 -28.94 -74.58 -49.24
C GLN A 245 -28.07 -73.31 -49.30
N GLU A 246 -27.99 -72.65 -50.46
CA GLU A 246 -27.25 -71.39 -50.59
C GLU A 246 -27.90 -70.25 -49.78
N VAL A 247 -29.23 -70.13 -49.83
CA VAL A 247 -29.98 -69.15 -49.03
C VAL A 247 -29.86 -69.44 -47.52
N GLN A 248 -29.89 -70.71 -47.11
CA GLN A 248 -29.67 -71.11 -45.72
C GLN A 248 -28.24 -70.80 -45.24
N GLY A 249 -27.23 -71.02 -46.08
CA GLY A 249 -25.85 -70.61 -45.80
C GLY A 249 -25.73 -69.10 -45.62
N ARG A 250 -26.20 -68.32 -46.58
CA ARG A 250 -26.24 -66.84 -46.52
C ARG A 250 -26.99 -66.31 -45.30
N ALA A 251 -28.08 -66.97 -44.88
CA ALA A 251 -28.81 -66.63 -43.66
C ALA A 251 -27.97 -66.89 -42.40
N GLY A 252 -27.37 -68.07 -42.27
CA GLY A 252 -26.52 -68.42 -41.13
C GLY A 252 -25.26 -67.56 -41.02
N ASP A 253 -24.66 -67.16 -42.15
CA ASP A 253 -23.55 -66.19 -42.17
C ASP A 253 -24.01 -64.77 -41.80
N GLY A 254 -25.23 -64.39 -42.19
CA GLY A 254 -25.88 -63.16 -41.73
C GLY A 254 -26.17 -63.16 -40.22
N GLU A 255 -26.56 -64.30 -39.64
CA GLU A 255 -26.75 -64.46 -38.19
C GLU A 255 -25.43 -64.41 -37.42
N ARG A 256 -24.36 -65.04 -37.94
CA ARG A 256 -22.99 -64.93 -37.40
C ARG A 256 -22.50 -63.47 -37.40
N ALA A 257 -22.63 -62.79 -38.54
CA ALA A 257 -22.24 -61.38 -38.66
C ALA A 257 -23.04 -60.46 -37.72
N ARG A 258 -24.33 -60.74 -37.49
CA ARG A 258 -25.15 -60.05 -36.49
C ARG A 258 -24.66 -60.31 -35.07
N ALA A 259 -24.36 -61.57 -34.72
CA ALA A 259 -23.84 -61.93 -33.39
C ALA A 259 -22.50 -61.22 -33.10
N GLU A 260 -21.56 -61.26 -34.05
CA GLU A 260 -20.31 -60.50 -33.98
C GLU A 260 -20.53 -59.00 -33.82
N ALA A 261 -21.49 -58.41 -34.56
CA ALA A 261 -21.80 -56.99 -34.45
C ALA A 261 -22.39 -56.64 -33.07
N THR A 262 -23.24 -57.50 -32.50
CA THR A 262 -23.76 -57.30 -31.14
C THR A 262 -22.69 -57.45 -30.07
N GLU A 263 -21.73 -58.37 -30.23
CA GLU A 263 -20.62 -58.51 -29.27
C GLU A 263 -19.64 -57.32 -29.36
N LYS A 264 -19.34 -56.84 -30.58
CA LYS A 264 -18.55 -55.61 -30.79
C LYS A 264 -19.25 -54.39 -30.18
N LEU A 265 -20.58 -54.29 -30.30
CA LEU A 265 -21.37 -53.24 -29.65
C LEU A 265 -21.31 -53.33 -28.12
N GLN A 266 -21.46 -54.52 -27.53
CA GLN A 266 -21.38 -54.73 -26.08
C GLN A 266 -19.99 -54.39 -25.51
N ARG A 267 -18.92 -54.75 -26.22
CA ARG A 267 -17.54 -54.36 -25.84
C ARG A 267 -17.36 -52.83 -25.88
N ALA A 268 -17.81 -52.18 -26.95
CA ALA A 268 -17.78 -50.72 -27.06
C ALA A 268 -18.63 -50.01 -25.99
N GLN A 269 -19.76 -50.59 -25.57
CA GLN A 269 -20.57 -50.10 -24.45
C GLN A 269 -19.82 -50.20 -23.11
N ALA A 270 -19.20 -51.34 -22.82
CA ALA A 270 -18.41 -51.51 -21.60
C ALA A 270 -17.17 -50.59 -21.57
N GLU A 271 -16.50 -50.38 -22.70
CA GLU A 271 -15.42 -49.40 -22.84
C GLU A 271 -15.90 -47.96 -22.60
N LEU A 272 -17.09 -47.60 -23.12
CA LEU A 272 -17.71 -46.30 -22.89
C LEU A 272 -18.04 -46.07 -21.40
N GLU A 273 -18.56 -47.08 -20.71
CA GLU A 273 -18.85 -47.04 -19.27
C GLU A 273 -17.57 -46.84 -18.44
N ILE A 274 -16.49 -47.56 -18.77
CA ILE A 274 -15.17 -47.40 -18.13
C ILE A 274 -14.61 -45.99 -18.34
N VAL A 275 -14.67 -45.47 -19.57
CA VAL A 275 -14.20 -44.12 -19.90
C VAL A 275 -15.06 -43.05 -19.21
N SER A 276 -16.38 -43.25 -19.11
CA SER A 276 -17.29 -42.35 -18.40
C SER A 276 -17.01 -42.32 -16.88
N GLY A 277 -16.75 -43.49 -16.27
CA GLY A 277 -16.32 -43.57 -14.87
C GLY A 277 -14.98 -42.86 -14.62
N ALA A 278 -14.00 -43.09 -15.50
CA ALA A 278 -12.69 -42.43 -15.42
C ALA A 278 -12.78 -40.90 -15.59
N LEU A 279 -13.67 -40.42 -16.46
CA LEU A 279 -13.96 -39.00 -16.62
C LEU A 279 -14.59 -38.41 -15.35
N SER A 280 -15.60 -39.06 -14.77
CA SER A 280 -16.23 -38.60 -13.53
C SER A 280 -15.26 -38.57 -12.34
N GLU A 281 -14.33 -39.51 -12.27
CA GLU A 281 -13.21 -39.46 -11.31
C GLU A 281 -12.25 -38.29 -11.59
N ALA A 282 -11.90 -38.03 -12.85
CA ALA A 282 -11.02 -36.92 -13.22
C ALA A 282 -11.65 -35.56 -12.88
N GLU A 283 -12.93 -35.38 -13.20
CA GLU A 283 -13.74 -34.20 -12.80
C GLU A 283 -13.79 -34.05 -11.28
N SER A 284 -14.05 -35.15 -10.55
CA SER A 284 -14.07 -35.16 -9.08
C SER A 284 -12.72 -34.77 -8.47
N ARG A 285 -11.60 -35.18 -9.08
CA ARG A 285 -10.24 -34.79 -8.67
C ARG A 285 -9.95 -33.33 -9.02
N ALA A 286 -10.35 -32.85 -10.19
CA ALA A 286 -10.19 -31.46 -10.60
C ALA A 286 -10.99 -30.50 -9.68
N ILE A 287 -12.20 -30.87 -9.27
CA ILE A 287 -13.02 -30.10 -8.32
C ILE A 287 -12.36 -30.04 -6.94
N ARG A 288 -11.67 -31.09 -6.49
CA ARG A 288 -10.89 -31.06 -5.22
C ARG A 288 -9.68 -30.15 -5.34
N LEU A 289 -8.86 -30.33 -6.38
CA LEU A 289 -7.67 -29.51 -6.62
C LEU A 289 -8.01 -28.02 -6.82
N SER A 290 -9.17 -27.70 -7.42
CA SER A 290 -9.66 -26.31 -7.54
C SER A 290 -10.06 -25.70 -6.18
N LYS A 291 -10.62 -26.49 -5.27
CA LYS A 291 -10.92 -26.06 -3.89
C LYS A 291 -9.67 -25.92 -3.03
N GLU A 292 -8.70 -26.82 -3.21
CA GLU A 292 -7.39 -26.74 -2.56
C GLU A 292 -6.62 -25.51 -3.06
N LEU A 293 -6.58 -25.27 -4.38
CA LEU A 293 -5.99 -24.07 -4.98
C LEU A 293 -6.62 -22.80 -4.41
N THR A 294 -7.94 -22.66 -4.49
CA THR A 294 -8.63 -21.44 -3.96
C THR A 294 -8.46 -21.27 -2.46
N SER A 295 -8.34 -22.36 -1.68
CA SER A 295 -7.97 -22.30 -0.26
C SER A 295 -6.53 -21.83 -0.04
N THR A 296 -5.57 -22.22 -0.89
CA THR A 296 -4.19 -21.71 -0.81
C THR A 296 -4.03 -20.29 -1.35
N GLU A 297 -4.83 -19.88 -2.33
CA GLU A 297 -4.91 -18.49 -2.81
C GLU A 297 -5.39 -17.56 -1.68
N ALA A 298 -6.44 -17.94 -0.94
CA ALA A 298 -6.91 -17.20 0.22
C ALA A 298 -5.84 -17.12 1.33
N GLN A 299 -5.19 -18.23 1.69
CA GLN A 299 -4.11 -18.23 2.69
C GLN A 299 -2.91 -17.37 2.27
N LEU A 300 -2.58 -17.34 0.98
CA LEU A 300 -1.57 -16.43 0.43
C LEU A 300 -2.04 -14.97 0.48
N HIS A 301 -3.34 -14.73 0.27
CA HIS A 301 -3.97 -13.43 0.45
C HIS A 301 -3.78 -12.95 1.90
N ASP A 302 -4.31 -13.67 2.89
CA ASP A 302 -4.22 -13.34 4.32
C ASP A 302 -2.77 -13.01 4.75
N ALA A 303 -1.80 -13.81 4.30
CA ALA A 303 -0.37 -13.59 4.58
C ALA A 303 0.19 -12.29 3.96
N GLN A 304 -0.28 -11.89 2.78
CA GLN A 304 0.05 -10.59 2.17
C GLN A 304 -0.62 -9.41 2.89
N GLU A 305 -1.80 -9.62 3.48
CA GLU A 305 -2.52 -8.64 4.30
C GLU A 305 -1.68 -8.29 5.54
N LEU A 306 -1.36 -9.31 6.33
CA LEU A 306 -0.56 -9.20 7.55
C LEU A 306 0.82 -8.58 7.28
N LEU A 307 1.46 -8.91 6.16
CA LEU A 307 2.72 -8.28 5.76
C LEU A 307 2.58 -6.78 5.45
N GLN A 308 1.46 -6.37 4.85
CA GLN A 308 1.17 -4.96 4.62
C GLN A 308 0.82 -4.22 5.93
N GLU A 309 0.04 -4.84 6.83
CA GLU A 309 -0.26 -4.29 8.15
C GLU A 309 1.03 -4.08 8.98
N GLU A 310 1.89 -5.10 9.07
CA GLU A 310 3.21 -5.02 9.71
C GLU A 310 4.10 -3.93 9.10
N THR A 311 4.04 -3.74 7.78
CA THR A 311 4.77 -2.66 7.09
C THR A 311 4.21 -1.28 7.46
N ARG A 312 2.88 -1.12 7.49
CA ARG A 312 2.20 0.13 7.91
C ARG A 312 2.48 0.42 9.40
N ALA A 313 2.49 -0.60 10.25
CA ALA A 313 2.85 -0.51 11.65
C ALA A 313 4.31 -0.08 11.85
N LYS A 314 5.27 -0.71 11.14
CA LYS A 314 6.68 -0.31 11.16
C LYS A 314 6.91 1.13 10.72
N LEU A 315 6.25 1.59 9.65
CA LEU A 315 6.34 2.98 9.21
C LEU A 315 5.78 3.96 10.24
N THR A 316 4.67 3.61 10.91
CA THR A 316 4.04 4.41 11.97
C THR A 316 4.87 4.45 13.25
N LEU A 317 5.51 3.33 13.63
CA LEU A 317 6.45 3.27 14.74
C LEU A 317 7.75 4.02 14.41
N GLY A 318 8.24 3.94 13.17
CA GLY A 318 9.42 4.66 12.71
C GLY A 318 9.24 6.18 12.66
N SER A 319 8.08 6.68 12.23
CA SER A 319 7.78 8.12 12.31
C SER A 319 7.62 8.59 13.75
N ARG A 320 6.99 7.79 14.61
CA ARG A 320 6.87 8.09 16.05
C ARG A 320 8.22 8.05 16.79
N ALA A 321 9.13 7.15 16.41
CA ALA A 321 10.49 7.11 16.93
C ALA A 321 11.24 8.41 16.61
N ARG A 322 11.22 8.85 15.35
CA ARG A 322 11.82 10.13 14.92
C ARG A 322 11.21 11.35 15.62
N ALA A 323 9.90 11.34 15.88
CA ALA A 323 9.24 12.39 16.64
C ALA A 323 9.76 12.45 18.09
N LEU A 324 9.86 11.29 18.77
CA LEU A 324 10.42 11.19 20.13
C LEU A 324 11.92 11.51 20.17
N GLU A 325 12.68 11.20 19.12
CA GLU A 325 14.08 11.59 18.96
C GLU A 325 14.23 13.11 18.83
N ALA A 326 13.35 13.77 18.07
CA ALA A 326 13.32 15.22 17.93
C ALA A 326 12.86 15.93 19.23
N GLU A 327 11.83 15.40 19.92
CA GLU A 327 11.43 15.86 21.25
C GLU A 327 12.59 15.71 22.25
N ALA A 328 13.30 14.59 22.25
CA ALA A 328 14.47 14.36 23.10
C ALA A 328 15.68 15.23 22.74
N ALA A 329 15.82 15.66 21.47
CA ALA A 329 16.83 16.63 21.06
C ALA A 329 16.48 18.03 21.59
N GLY A 330 15.26 18.52 21.36
CA GLY A 330 14.82 19.82 21.86
C GLY A 330 14.83 19.93 23.39
N LEU A 331 14.51 18.83 24.11
CA LEU A 331 14.65 18.77 25.57
C LEU A 331 16.11 18.80 26.06
N ARG A 332 17.09 18.40 25.24
CA ARG A 332 18.52 18.56 25.56
C ARG A 332 18.98 19.99 25.30
N GLU A 333 18.59 20.58 24.18
CA GLU A 333 18.89 21.97 23.86
C GLU A 333 18.33 22.91 24.95
N GLN A 334 17.09 22.69 25.41
CA GLN A 334 16.50 23.40 26.55
C GLN A 334 17.26 23.17 27.87
N LEU A 335 17.77 21.96 28.11
CA LEU A 335 18.57 21.66 29.31
C LEU A 335 19.92 22.37 29.28
N ASP A 336 20.57 22.44 28.12
CA ASP A 336 21.85 23.13 27.92
C ASP A 336 21.68 24.66 27.96
N GLU A 337 20.56 25.21 27.46
CA GLU A 337 20.18 26.61 27.64
C GLU A 337 19.93 26.95 29.12
N GLU A 338 19.19 26.11 29.85
CA GLU A 338 18.97 26.23 31.30
C GLU A 338 20.29 26.12 32.09
N ALA A 339 21.18 25.20 31.70
CA ALA A 339 22.50 25.09 32.31
C ALA A 339 23.36 26.33 32.06
N ALA A 340 23.35 26.87 30.84
CA ALA A 340 24.03 28.12 30.49
C ALA A 340 23.42 29.33 31.22
N ALA A 341 22.10 29.37 31.42
CA ALA A 341 21.42 30.40 32.19
C ALA A 341 21.79 30.34 33.69
N ARG A 342 21.86 29.14 34.27
CA ARG A 342 22.32 28.91 35.66
C ARG A 342 23.78 29.29 35.84
N GLU A 343 24.64 29.00 34.87
CA GLU A 343 26.03 29.47 34.87
C GLU A 343 26.15 31.00 34.83
N ARG A 344 25.34 31.68 34.01
CA ARG A 344 25.28 33.16 33.98
C ARG A 344 24.83 33.72 35.33
N ALA A 345 23.70 33.23 35.86
CA ALA A 345 23.17 33.65 37.16
C ALA A 345 24.13 33.33 38.33
N GLY A 346 24.86 32.22 38.25
CA GLY A 346 25.90 31.85 39.21
C GLY A 346 27.09 32.83 39.21
N ARG A 347 27.53 33.28 38.03
CA ARG A 347 28.59 34.28 37.87
C ARG A 347 28.12 35.67 38.32
N GLU A 348 26.88 36.05 38.02
CA GLU A 348 26.25 37.28 38.54
C GLU A 348 26.13 37.27 40.07
N LEU A 349 25.74 36.13 40.66
CA LEU A 349 25.71 35.95 42.11
C LEU A 349 27.10 36.04 42.73
N GLN A 350 28.12 35.42 42.12
CA GLN A 350 29.51 35.55 42.57
C GLN A 350 30.03 36.99 42.47
N ALA A 351 29.71 37.71 41.39
CA ALA A 351 30.05 39.13 41.24
C ALA A 351 29.36 40.00 42.30
N ALA A 352 28.08 39.77 42.57
CA ALA A 352 27.34 40.46 43.64
C ALA A 352 27.89 40.12 45.04
N GLN A 353 28.29 38.87 45.28
CA GLN A 353 28.95 38.46 46.53
C GLN A 353 30.32 39.12 46.71
N ALA A 354 31.11 39.25 45.64
CA ALA A 354 32.38 39.97 45.65
C ALA A 354 32.20 41.48 45.89
N GLN A 355 31.21 42.10 45.25
CA GLN A 355 30.85 43.50 45.53
C GLN A 355 30.39 43.68 46.98
N LEU A 356 29.59 42.77 47.53
CA LEU A 356 29.17 42.80 48.93
C LEU A 356 30.33 42.58 49.92
N SER A 357 31.33 41.77 49.59
CA SER A 357 32.52 41.60 50.43
C SER A 357 33.45 42.82 50.34
N GLU A 358 33.61 43.43 49.15
CA GLU A 358 34.29 44.73 49.01
C GLU A 358 33.60 45.83 49.81
N TRP A 359 32.26 45.93 49.74
CA TRP A 359 31.51 46.92 50.51
C TRP A 359 31.65 46.72 52.01
N ARG A 360 31.61 45.47 52.51
CA ARG A 360 31.91 45.17 53.93
C ARG A 360 33.33 45.58 54.30
N ARG A 361 34.32 45.20 53.49
CA ARG A 361 35.73 45.57 53.70
C ARG A 361 35.94 47.08 53.73
N ARG A 362 35.27 47.85 52.85
CA ARG A 362 35.25 49.32 52.87
C ARG A 362 34.59 49.87 54.14
N GLN A 363 33.46 49.31 54.58
CA GLN A 363 32.82 49.73 55.83
C GLN A 363 33.67 49.39 57.08
N GLU A 364 34.41 48.28 57.07
CA GLU A 364 35.38 47.94 58.11
C GLU A 364 36.59 48.90 58.11
N GLU A 365 37.10 49.28 56.92
CA GLU A 365 38.14 50.31 56.77
C GLU A 365 37.67 51.70 57.21
N GLU A 366 36.45 52.11 56.82
CA GLU A 366 35.84 53.38 57.23
C GLU A 366 35.58 53.42 58.75
N ALA A 367 35.08 52.33 59.34
CA ALA A 367 34.91 52.21 60.79
C ALA A 367 36.25 52.30 61.52
N GLY A 368 37.27 51.55 61.08
CA GLY A 368 38.62 51.64 61.66
C GLY A 368 39.26 53.02 61.51
N ALA A 369 39.02 53.72 60.40
CA ALA A 369 39.46 55.10 60.20
C ALA A 369 38.72 56.09 61.12
N LEU A 370 37.42 55.88 61.37
CA LEU A 370 36.64 56.66 62.35
C LEU A 370 37.11 56.41 63.78
N GLU A 371 37.37 55.15 64.18
CA GLU A 371 37.92 54.81 65.49
C GLU A 371 39.32 55.41 65.71
N ALA A 372 40.22 55.29 64.72
CA ALA A 372 41.54 55.93 64.75
C ALA A 372 41.43 57.47 64.80
N GLY A 373 40.45 58.05 64.10
CA GLY A 373 40.14 59.48 64.15
C GLY A 373 39.59 59.93 65.51
N GLU A 374 38.76 59.12 66.16
CA GLU A 374 38.32 59.36 67.54
C GLU A 374 39.45 59.21 68.54
N GLU A 375 40.34 58.23 68.39
CA GLU A 375 41.54 58.13 69.22
C GLU A 375 42.45 59.34 69.04
N ALA A 376 42.69 59.78 67.80
CA ALA A 376 43.46 60.99 67.53
C ALA A 376 42.83 62.22 68.20
N ARG A 377 41.49 62.38 68.12
CA ARG A 377 40.75 63.43 68.84
C ARG A 377 40.89 63.31 70.36
N ARG A 378 40.80 62.10 70.93
CA ARG A 378 40.96 61.85 72.37
C ARG A 378 42.40 62.13 72.85
N ARG A 379 43.41 61.86 72.02
CA ARG A 379 44.82 62.20 72.28
C ARG A 379 45.02 63.72 72.24
N ALA A 380 44.56 64.38 71.17
CA ALA A 380 44.62 65.84 71.03
C ALA A 380 43.85 66.57 72.14
N ALA A 381 42.70 66.04 72.59
CA ALA A 381 41.96 66.61 73.73
C ALA A 381 42.79 66.55 75.03
N ARG A 382 43.43 65.41 75.34
CA ARG A 382 44.34 65.29 76.49
C ARG A 382 45.56 66.21 76.39
N GLU A 383 46.08 66.42 75.18
CA GLU A 383 47.16 67.38 74.93
C GLU A 383 46.70 68.83 75.15
N VAL A 384 45.50 69.19 74.70
CA VAL A 384 44.88 70.50 74.97
C VAL A 384 44.60 70.68 76.47
N GLU A 385 44.13 69.65 77.17
CA GLU A 385 43.95 69.67 78.64
C GLU A 385 45.29 69.88 79.36
N ALA A 386 46.33 69.14 78.98
CA ALA A 386 47.67 69.27 79.56
C ALA A 386 48.34 70.62 79.23
N LEU A 387 48.13 71.17 78.02
CA LEU A 387 48.56 72.52 77.65
C LEU A 387 47.76 73.58 78.42
N THR A 388 46.48 73.36 78.68
CA THR A 388 45.61 74.24 79.48
C THR A 388 46.04 74.24 80.95
N GLN A 389 46.40 73.08 81.52
CA GLN A 389 46.98 72.96 82.86
C GLN A 389 48.32 73.70 82.95
N ARG A 390 49.22 73.49 81.98
CA ARG A 390 50.49 74.24 81.89
C ARG A 390 50.27 75.74 81.72
N LEU A 391 49.24 76.16 80.97
CA LEU A 391 48.87 77.57 80.86
C LEU A 391 48.41 78.13 82.21
N ALA A 392 47.58 77.39 82.95
CA ALA A 392 47.10 77.75 84.28
C ALA A 392 48.27 77.87 85.28
N GLU A 393 49.19 76.90 85.31
CA GLU A 393 50.44 76.96 86.08
C GLU A 393 51.26 78.20 85.73
N LYS A 394 51.39 78.53 84.44
CA LYS A 394 52.13 79.72 83.99
C LYS A 394 51.39 81.01 84.35
N THR A 395 50.06 81.08 84.29
CA THR A 395 49.31 82.25 84.77
C THR A 395 49.42 82.40 86.29
N GLU A 396 49.41 81.31 87.06
CA GLU A 396 49.70 81.38 88.49
C GLU A 396 51.11 81.88 88.78
N VAL A 397 52.12 81.42 88.02
CA VAL A 397 53.50 81.93 88.15
C VAL A 397 53.59 83.40 87.75
N VAL A 398 52.91 83.83 86.68
CA VAL A 398 52.83 85.24 86.29
C VAL A 398 52.14 86.07 87.38
N GLU A 399 51.03 85.62 87.96
CA GLU A 399 50.40 86.33 89.09
C GLU A 399 51.28 86.37 90.34
N ARG A 400 51.99 85.29 90.66
CA ARG A 400 52.94 85.27 91.79
C ARG A 400 54.09 86.23 91.54
N LEU A 401 54.60 86.31 90.31
CA LEU A 401 55.60 87.29 89.87
C LEU A 401 55.05 88.71 89.79
N GLU A 402 53.77 88.92 89.46
CA GLU A 402 53.10 90.23 89.53
C GLU A 402 52.94 90.69 90.97
N ARG A 403 52.51 89.80 91.88
CA ARG A 403 52.43 90.07 93.32
C ARG A 403 53.82 90.36 93.90
N GLY A 404 54.85 89.64 93.44
CA GLY A 404 56.25 89.93 93.73
C GLY A 404 56.69 91.29 93.17
N ARG A 405 56.37 91.61 91.91
CA ARG A 405 56.66 92.89 91.26
C ARG A 405 55.96 94.05 91.98
N ARG A 406 54.72 93.88 92.45
CA ARG A 406 53.99 94.91 93.21
C ARG A 406 54.62 95.14 94.59
N ARG A 407 55.12 94.10 95.27
CA ARG A 407 55.91 94.24 96.51
C ARG A 407 57.25 94.92 96.25
N LEU A 408 58.02 94.44 95.28
CA LEU A 408 59.30 95.05 94.88
C LEU A 408 59.13 96.47 94.35
N GLN A 409 57.99 96.79 93.73
CA GLN A 409 57.64 98.16 93.33
C GLN A 409 57.33 99.01 94.56
N GLN A 410 56.56 98.51 95.53
CA GLN A 410 56.31 99.23 96.78
C GLN A 410 57.60 99.42 97.59
N GLU A 411 58.42 98.39 97.73
CA GLU A 411 59.76 98.45 98.34
C GLU A 411 60.68 99.43 97.57
N LEU A 412 60.55 99.52 96.23
CA LEU A 412 61.27 100.50 95.40
C LEU A 412 60.70 101.91 95.53
N ASP A 413 59.39 102.08 95.73
CA ASP A 413 58.72 103.37 95.92
C ASP A 413 59.06 103.92 97.31
N ASP A 414 58.98 103.09 98.36
CA ASP A 414 59.46 103.36 99.71
C ASP A 414 60.96 103.68 99.70
N ALA A 415 61.78 102.83 99.06
CA ALA A 415 63.20 103.10 98.88
C ALA A 415 63.47 104.30 97.95
N THR A 416 62.51 104.75 97.14
CA THR A 416 62.62 105.98 96.34
C THR A 416 62.29 107.20 97.20
N VAL A 417 61.36 107.11 98.15
CA VAL A 417 61.14 108.14 99.18
C VAL A 417 62.37 108.26 100.10
N ASP A 418 62.96 107.14 100.52
CA ASP A 418 64.24 107.14 101.23
C ASP A 418 65.39 107.62 100.33
N LEU A 419 65.41 107.27 99.05
CA LEU A 419 66.39 107.80 98.09
C LEU A 419 66.16 109.29 97.82
N GLU A 420 64.95 109.82 97.96
CA GLU A 420 64.66 111.25 97.85
C GLU A 420 65.08 112.02 99.10
N GLN A 421 64.91 111.45 100.30
CA GLN A 421 65.55 111.95 101.52
C GLN A 421 67.09 111.91 101.39
N GLN A 422 67.64 110.79 100.94
CA GLN A 422 69.07 110.63 100.64
C GLN A 422 69.51 111.53 99.47
N ARG A 423 68.64 111.93 98.54
CA ARG A 423 68.94 112.92 97.48
C ARG A 423 68.71 114.36 97.92
N GLN A 424 68.00 114.63 99.01
CA GLN A 424 68.07 115.92 99.68
C GLN A 424 69.41 116.05 100.43
N LEU A 425 69.82 115.00 101.16
CA LEU A 425 71.16 114.88 101.75
C LEU A 425 72.27 114.92 100.68
N VAL A 426 72.14 114.16 99.60
CA VAL A 426 73.11 114.12 98.49
C VAL A 426 72.97 115.33 97.58
N SER A 427 71.87 116.07 97.52
CA SER A 427 71.86 117.42 96.93
C SER A 427 72.73 118.39 97.75
N ALA A 428 72.95 118.12 99.05
CA ALA A 428 73.97 118.79 99.85
C ALA A 428 75.40 118.18 99.72
N LEU A 429 75.60 117.09 98.94
CA LEU A 429 76.90 116.43 98.70
C LEU A 429 77.35 116.41 97.23
N GLU A 430 76.48 116.22 96.23
CA GLU A 430 76.78 116.33 94.79
C GLU A 430 77.13 117.76 94.36
N LYS A 431 76.62 118.77 95.10
CA LYS A 431 77.15 120.15 95.09
C LYS A 431 78.66 120.20 95.39
N LYS A 432 79.29 119.10 95.81
CA LYS A 432 80.73 118.94 96.07
C LYS A 432 81.48 118.06 95.04
N GLN A 433 80.83 117.30 94.13
CA GLN A 433 81.51 116.17 93.43
C GLN A 433 81.31 115.96 91.89
N ARG A 434 80.53 116.77 91.15
CA ARG A 434 80.39 116.56 89.67
C ARG A 434 81.65 116.95 88.86
N LYS A 435 82.66 116.07 88.73
CA LYS A 435 83.99 116.38 88.13
C LYS A 435 84.72 115.27 87.28
N PHE A 436 84.07 114.21 86.72
CA PHE A 436 84.66 113.01 85.99
C PHE A 436 83.62 112.28 85.04
N ASP A 437 83.79 111.23 84.17
CA ASP A 437 84.81 110.64 83.20
C ASP A 437 84.20 109.45 82.35
N GLN A 438 84.74 108.96 81.18
CA GLN A 438 84.07 107.98 80.22
C GLN A 438 84.90 107.34 79.00
N VAL A 439 84.40 106.29 78.19
CA VAL A 439 84.54 105.94 76.67
C VAL A 439 84.89 104.45 76.06
N HIS A 440 84.28 103.86 74.93
CA HIS A 440 84.74 102.82 73.81
C HIS A 440 83.67 102.06 72.79
N GLU A 441 83.95 101.45 71.53
CA GLU A 441 83.11 100.43 70.65
C GLU A 441 83.57 99.84 69.16
N LEU A 442 82.89 98.81 68.48
CA LEU A 442 82.71 98.30 66.98
C LEU A 442 83.46 97.02 66.27
N GLU A 443 83.21 96.28 65.08
CA GLU A 443 82.11 95.81 64.06
C GLU A 443 82.58 94.99 62.68
N ARG A 444 81.80 94.06 61.92
CA ARG A 444 81.75 93.66 60.37
C ARG A 444 81.77 92.15 59.69
N ALA A 445 81.28 91.86 58.40
CA ALA A 445 81.19 90.53 57.55
C ALA A 445 80.66 90.62 55.99
N CYS A 446 80.42 89.70 54.94
CA CYS A 446 80.76 88.32 54.27
C CYS A 446 80.11 88.01 52.76
N ARG A 447 80.37 86.89 51.93
CA ARG A 447 79.81 86.48 50.51
C ARG A 447 80.16 85.00 49.89
N VAL A 448 79.92 84.31 48.67
CA VAL A 448 79.19 84.27 47.28
C VAL A 448 79.30 82.89 46.39
N ALA A 449 78.59 82.57 45.22
CA ALA A 449 78.70 81.34 44.25
C ALA A 449 77.99 81.32 42.77
N GLU A 450 78.15 80.31 41.79
CA GLU A 450 77.58 80.24 40.32
C GLU A 450 77.65 78.89 39.37
N GLN A 451 77.03 78.81 38.10
CA GLN A 451 77.33 78.08 36.74
C GLN A 451 76.54 76.83 36.02
N ALA A 452 76.46 76.64 34.62
CA ALA A 452 75.80 75.50 33.76
C ALA A 452 76.00 75.35 32.13
N ALA A 453 75.53 74.28 31.36
CA ALA A 453 75.57 73.96 29.81
C ALA A 453 74.76 72.63 29.29
N ASN A 454 74.57 71.96 28.06
CA ASN A 454 74.47 72.01 26.49
C ASN A 454 74.04 70.56 25.85
N ASP A 455 73.81 70.03 24.56
CA ASP A 455 73.71 70.29 23.04
C ASP A 455 73.08 69.09 22.08
N LEU A 456 72.88 69.13 20.68
CA LEU A 456 72.30 68.00 19.76
C LEU A 456 72.38 67.98 18.11
N ARG A 457 71.76 66.99 17.31
CA ARG A 457 71.74 66.75 15.75
C ARG A 457 70.52 65.89 15.11
N THR A 458 70.19 65.34 13.85
CA THR A 458 70.70 64.82 12.47
C THR A 458 69.61 64.63 11.27
N GLN A 459 69.79 63.95 10.04
CA GLN A 459 68.99 63.98 8.71
C GLN A 459 68.91 62.67 7.74
N VAL A 460 68.03 62.51 6.65
CA VAL A 460 67.90 61.39 5.56
C VAL A 460 67.09 61.69 4.18
N THR A 461 67.09 60.86 3.05
CA THR A 461 66.36 60.90 1.67
C THR A 461 66.07 59.48 0.95
N GLU A 462 65.63 59.09 -0.33
CA GLU A 462 65.43 59.56 -1.80
C GLU A 462 64.51 58.64 -2.80
N LEU A 463 64.54 58.64 -4.21
CA LEU A 463 63.45 58.36 -5.28
C LEU A 463 63.89 57.78 -6.72
N GLU A 464 63.17 57.54 -7.89
CA GLU A 464 61.76 57.45 -8.47
C GLU A 464 61.72 56.86 -9.95
N ASP A 465 60.55 56.46 -10.53
CA ASP A 465 60.15 56.61 -11.98
C ASP A 465 58.71 56.07 -12.34
N GLU A 466 58.00 56.74 -13.26
CA GLU A 466 56.63 56.41 -13.78
C GLU A 466 56.71 55.81 -15.23
N LEU A 467 55.70 55.46 -16.06
CA LEU A 467 54.30 55.93 -16.27
C LEU A 467 53.56 54.98 -17.27
N THR A 468 52.28 55.28 -17.56
CA THR A 468 51.40 54.82 -18.69
C THR A 468 50.64 53.49 -18.48
N ALA A 469 49.31 53.36 -18.65
CA ALA A 469 48.26 54.02 -19.47
C ALA A 469 48.28 53.62 -20.97
N ALA A 470 47.18 53.28 -21.64
CA ALA A 470 45.80 52.93 -21.26
C ALA A 470 45.10 52.26 -22.48
N GLU A 471 43.88 51.72 -22.30
CA GLU A 471 42.76 51.74 -23.29
C GLU A 471 42.95 51.08 -24.70
N ASP A 472 41.93 50.55 -25.40
CA ASP A 472 40.57 50.12 -25.03
C ASP A 472 40.06 49.09 -26.08
N ALA A 473 38.89 48.48 -25.86
CA ALA A 473 38.33 47.42 -26.72
C ALA A 473 37.64 47.92 -28.00
N LYS A 474 37.68 47.14 -29.09
CA LYS A 474 36.71 47.23 -30.21
C LYS A 474 36.65 45.97 -31.11
N LEU A 475 35.41 45.46 -31.31
CA LEU A 475 34.74 45.05 -32.57
C LEU A 475 35.57 44.35 -33.68
N ARG A 476 35.15 43.26 -34.35
CA ARG A 476 33.87 42.49 -34.46
C ARG A 476 34.24 41.04 -34.83
N LEU A 477 33.46 39.99 -34.50
CA LEU A 477 32.29 39.49 -35.25
C LEU A 477 32.51 39.31 -36.78
N GLU A 478 31.89 38.24 -37.31
CA GLU A 478 31.59 38.02 -38.75
C GLU A 478 32.77 37.78 -39.73
N LYS A 479 33.25 36.53 -39.76
CA LYS A 479 32.98 35.57 -40.87
C LYS A 479 32.79 34.19 -40.22
N LEU A 480 31.66 33.49 -40.32
CA LEU A 480 30.91 33.02 -41.51
C LEU A 480 31.74 32.05 -42.38
N GLU A 481 31.12 30.89 -42.68
CA GLU A 481 31.02 30.24 -44.00
C GLU A 481 32.33 29.95 -44.79
N ALA A 482 32.57 28.75 -45.36
CA ALA A 482 31.70 27.60 -45.68
C ALA A 482 32.51 26.28 -45.80
N GLU A 483 32.10 25.37 -46.72
CA GLU A 483 32.87 24.23 -47.29
C GLU A 483 33.22 23.07 -46.30
N LEU A 484 32.55 21.90 -46.26
CA LEU A 484 31.63 21.13 -47.16
C LEU A 484 32.32 20.31 -48.30
N GLU A 485 32.04 18.99 -48.35
CA GLU A 485 32.55 17.91 -49.26
C GLU A 485 34.04 17.47 -49.07
N GLU A 486 34.50 16.22 -49.30
CA GLU A 486 34.33 15.35 -50.51
C GLU A 486 34.38 13.76 -50.40
N LEU A 487 33.76 13.13 -51.43
CA LEU A 487 33.98 11.85 -52.24
C LEU A 487 33.90 10.35 -51.72
N LYS A 488 33.77 9.35 -52.65
CA LYS A 488 33.20 7.94 -52.50
C LYS A 488 33.77 6.82 -53.52
N ALA A 489 33.39 5.49 -53.51
CA ALA A 489 34.16 4.29 -54.08
C ALA A 489 33.46 3.14 -54.99
N GLN A 490 34.11 1.97 -55.35
CA GLN A 490 33.76 0.97 -56.48
C GLN A 490 34.19 -0.58 -56.40
N THR A 491 33.72 -1.53 -57.28
CA THR A 491 33.93 -3.07 -57.39
C THR A 491 33.49 -3.74 -58.77
N VAL A 492 33.58 -5.04 -59.29
CA VAL A 492 34.26 -6.42 -59.22
C VAL A 492 33.78 -7.41 -60.40
N ALA A 493 34.37 -8.61 -60.77
CA ALA A 493 33.98 -9.53 -61.95
C ALA A 493 34.42 -11.09 -62.00
N THR A 494 33.93 -11.98 -62.95
CA THR A 494 34.12 -13.51 -63.06
C THR A 494 33.94 -14.27 -64.47
N GLY A 495 34.16 -15.63 -64.65
CA GLY A 495 33.94 -16.53 -65.89
C GLY A 495 34.28 -18.09 -65.71
N GLN A 496 34.30 -19.17 -66.60
CA GLN A 496 34.03 -19.59 -68.05
C GLN A 496 33.99 -21.20 -68.29
N GLY A 497 33.68 -21.83 -69.50
CA GLY A 497 33.84 -23.33 -69.85
C GLY A 497 33.22 -23.96 -71.19
N LYS A 498 33.55 -25.24 -71.68
CA LYS A 498 32.98 -25.98 -72.92
C LYS A 498 33.32 -27.52 -73.24
N GLU A 499 32.67 -28.23 -74.24
CA GLU A 499 32.78 -29.67 -74.81
C GLU A 499 32.74 -29.84 -76.41
N GLU A 500 32.57 -30.93 -77.27
CA GLU A 500 32.33 -32.45 -77.41
C GLU A 500 32.69 -32.95 -78.91
N ALA A 501 32.67 -34.26 -79.34
CA ALA A 501 32.99 -34.77 -80.75
C ALA A 501 32.50 -36.21 -81.26
N VAL A 502 32.82 -36.62 -82.52
CA VAL A 502 32.84 -38.02 -83.17
C VAL A 502 31.50 -38.71 -83.65
N LYS A 503 31.51 -39.72 -84.63
CA LYS A 503 30.62 -40.96 -84.91
C LYS A 503 30.47 -41.42 -86.45
N GLN A 504 30.17 -42.70 -86.91
CA GLN A 504 30.20 -43.20 -88.38
C GLN A 504 29.62 -44.64 -88.86
N LEU A 505 29.55 -44.99 -90.20
CA LEU A 505 29.54 -46.34 -91.01
C LEU A 505 28.28 -47.03 -91.73
N ARG A 506 28.39 -47.73 -92.95
CA ARG A 506 27.56 -48.89 -93.63
C ARG A 506 27.69 -49.15 -95.21
N LYS A 507 27.33 -50.34 -95.87
CA LYS A 507 27.36 -50.64 -97.40
C LYS A 507 26.83 -52.03 -98.07
N MET A 508 26.51 -52.11 -99.43
CA MET A 508 26.51 -53.21 -100.54
C MET A 508 25.39 -54.31 -100.90
N GLN A 509 25.13 -54.69 -102.23
CA GLN A 509 24.50 -55.99 -102.84
C GLN A 509 24.17 -56.10 -104.42
N ALA A 510 23.70 -57.27 -105.02
CA ALA A 510 22.84 -57.57 -106.30
C ALA A 510 23.28 -58.60 -107.48
N GLN A 511 22.35 -59.29 -108.29
CA GLN A 511 22.56 -60.11 -109.60
C GLN A 511 21.32 -60.85 -110.35
N MET A 512 21.50 -61.60 -111.52
CA MET A 512 20.70 -62.72 -112.27
C MET A 512 20.00 -62.60 -113.73
N LYS A 513 19.72 -63.71 -114.54
CA LYS A 513 18.96 -63.75 -115.89
C LYS A 513 18.16 -65.05 -116.48
N GLU A 514 18.26 -65.50 -117.79
CA GLU A 514 17.14 -65.99 -118.77
C GLU A 514 17.42 -67.13 -119.90
N LEU A 515 16.40 -67.82 -120.55
CA LEU A 515 16.43 -68.85 -121.70
C LEU A 515 15.05 -69.18 -122.46
N TRP A 516 14.33 -68.28 -123.17
CA TRP A 516 12.83 -68.22 -123.00
C TRP A 516 11.75 -68.23 -124.17
N ARG A 517 11.92 -68.75 -125.41
CA ARG A 517 10.96 -68.39 -126.54
C ARG A 517 9.79 -69.32 -126.97
N GLU A 518 9.96 -70.60 -127.27
CA GLU A 518 8.92 -71.33 -128.04
C GLU A 518 7.72 -71.84 -127.21
N GLU A 519 7.83 -71.86 -125.87
CA GLU A 519 6.71 -72.15 -124.97
C GLU A 519 5.53 -71.17 -125.14
N LEU A 520 5.77 -69.97 -125.70
CA LEU A 520 4.75 -68.93 -125.85
C LEU A 520 3.54 -69.36 -126.69
N ALA A 521 3.71 -70.02 -127.84
CA ALA A 521 2.61 -70.14 -128.82
C ALA A 521 1.54 -71.18 -128.46
N ALA A 522 1.91 -72.25 -127.75
CA ALA A 522 0.95 -73.19 -127.17
C ALA A 522 0.34 -72.60 -125.89
N SER A 523 1.17 -71.94 -125.07
CA SER A 523 0.72 -71.15 -123.92
C SER A 523 -0.35 -70.14 -124.33
N ASP A 524 -0.18 -69.37 -125.42
CA ASP A 524 -1.08 -68.29 -125.85
C ASP A 524 -2.53 -68.72 -126.16
N ARG A 525 -2.82 -70.01 -126.36
CA ARG A 525 -4.21 -70.52 -126.42
C ARG A 525 -4.75 -70.94 -125.06
N ALA A 526 -3.98 -71.69 -124.26
CA ALA A 526 -4.35 -71.99 -122.88
C ALA A 526 -4.53 -70.69 -122.06
N ARG A 527 -3.65 -69.72 -122.28
CA ARG A 527 -3.64 -68.36 -121.76
C ARG A 527 -4.90 -67.58 -122.10
N ARG A 528 -5.55 -67.76 -123.25
CA ARG A 528 -6.81 -67.05 -123.55
C ARG A 528 -7.97 -67.59 -122.73
N GLN A 529 -8.04 -68.91 -122.57
CA GLN A 529 -9.07 -69.55 -121.75
C GLN A 529 -8.84 -69.26 -120.27
N ALA A 530 -7.59 -69.41 -119.81
CA ALA A 530 -7.13 -69.00 -118.48
C ALA A 530 -7.01 -67.46 -118.30
N GLN A 531 -7.27 -66.66 -119.34
CA GLN A 531 -7.49 -65.20 -119.21
C GLN A 531 -8.95 -64.95 -118.91
N GLN A 532 -9.87 -65.57 -119.66
CA GLN A 532 -11.30 -65.42 -119.41
C GLN A 532 -11.68 -65.92 -118.00
N GLU A 533 -11.18 -67.09 -117.59
CA GLU A 533 -11.29 -67.58 -116.20
C GLU A 533 -10.59 -66.65 -115.19
N ARG A 534 -9.47 -66.01 -115.57
CA ARG A 534 -8.80 -65.02 -114.72
C ARG A 534 -9.55 -63.71 -114.59
N ASP A 535 -10.28 -63.30 -115.61
CA ASP A 535 -10.99 -62.03 -115.67
C ASP A 535 -12.31 -62.16 -114.87
N GLU A 536 -13.01 -63.29 -114.99
CA GLU A 536 -14.13 -63.67 -114.10
C GLU A 536 -13.68 -63.76 -112.64
N MET A 537 -12.57 -64.46 -112.36
CA MET A 537 -11.98 -64.50 -111.01
C MET A 537 -11.42 -63.13 -110.55
N ALA A 538 -11.06 -62.23 -111.47
CA ALA A 538 -10.63 -60.88 -111.13
C ALA A 538 -11.80 -59.99 -110.75
N ASP A 539 -12.97 -60.14 -111.38
CA ASP A 539 -14.21 -59.45 -110.99
C ASP A 539 -14.76 -59.98 -109.66
N GLU A 540 -14.67 -61.29 -109.39
CA GLU A 540 -14.97 -61.83 -108.05
C GLU A 540 -13.99 -61.30 -106.99
N VAL A 541 -12.68 -61.27 -107.29
CA VAL A 541 -11.67 -60.68 -106.40
C VAL A 541 -11.85 -59.17 -106.26
N ALA A 542 -12.32 -58.45 -107.28
CA ALA A 542 -12.61 -57.03 -107.20
C ALA A 542 -13.80 -56.76 -106.26
N ASN A 543 -14.91 -57.48 -106.42
CA ASN A 543 -16.06 -57.38 -105.53
C ASN A 543 -15.72 -57.81 -104.08
N GLY A 544 -14.94 -58.89 -103.93
CA GLY A 544 -14.38 -59.30 -102.65
C GLY A 544 -13.43 -58.26 -102.04
N SER A 545 -12.67 -57.53 -102.86
CA SER A 545 -11.79 -56.44 -102.40
C SER A 545 -12.57 -55.20 -101.98
N LEU A 546 -13.69 -54.88 -102.62
CA LEU A 546 -14.60 -53.79 -102.23
C LEU A 546 -15.27 -54.10 -100.88
N SER A 547 -15.78 -55.32 -100.71
CA SER A 547 -16.29 -55.80 -99.41
C SER A 547 -15.22 -55.75 -98.32
N LYS A 548 -14.01 -56.24 -98.62
CA LYS A 548 -12.86 -56.18 -97.70
C LYS A 548 -12.41 -54.75 -97.40
N ALA A 549 -12.50 -53.82 -98.35
CA ALA A 549 -12.19 -52.40 -98.14
C ALA A 549 -13.23 -51.75 -97.21
N ALA A 550 -14.52 -51.99 -97.43
CA ALA A 550 -15.58 -51.52 -96.54
C ALA A 550 -15.38 -52.04 -95.10
N ILE A 551 -15.11 -53.34 -94.93
CA ILE A 551 -14.82 -53.93 -93.61
C ILE A 551 -13.54 -53.35 -92.99
N LEU A 552 -12.52 -53.01 -93.79
CA LEU A 552 -11.30 -52.35 -93.28
C LEU A 552 -11.55 -50.90 -92.87
N ASP A 553 -12.43 -50.17 -93.54
CA ASP A 553 -12.78 -48.79 -93.20
C ASP A 553 -13.78 -48.72 -92.03
N GLU A 554 -14.73 -49.65 -91.92
CA GLU A 554 -15.52 -49.87 -90.70
C GLU A 554 -14.62 -50.25 -89.52
N LYS A 555 -13.65 -51.16 -89.73
CA LYS A 555 -12.65 -51.50 -88.70
C LYS A 555 -11.85 -50.27 -88.27
N ARG A 556 -11.37 -49.44 -89.20
CA ARG A 556 -10.67 -48.17 -88.90
C ARG A 556 -11.55 -47.19 -88.14
N GLN A 557 -12.84 -47.10 -88.45
CA GLN A 557 -13.78 -46.26 -87.71
C GLN A 557 -14.02 -46.79 -86.29
N LEU A 558 -14.10 -48.10 -86.10
CA LEU A 558 -14.22 -48.71 -84.77
C LEU A 558 -12.93 -48.60 -83.95
N GLU A 559 -11.75 -48.75 -84.57
CA GLU A 559 -10.45 -48.52 -83.93
C GLU A 559 -10.26 -47.04 -83.56
N GLY A 560 -10.68 -46.10 -84.43
CA GLY A 560 -10.66 -44.67 -84.12
C GLY A 560 -11.63 -44.30 -82.99
N ARG A 561 -12.81 -44.94 -82.93
CA ARG A 561 -13.76 -44.76 -81.82
C ARG A 561 -13.31 -45.43 -80.53
N LEU A 562 -12.57 -46.55 -80.60
CA LEU A 562 -11.91 -47.14 -79.44
C LEU A 562 -10.85 -46.17 -78.90
N GLY A 563 -9.95 -45.66 -79.75
CA GLY A 563 -8.96 -44.67 -79.36
C GLY A 563 -9.58 -43.42 -78.71
N GLN A 564 -10.68 -42.91 -79.25
CA GLN A 564 -11.42 -41.79 -78.64
C GLN A 564 -11.98 -42.13 -77.25
N MET A 565 -12.58 -43.31 -77.07
CA MET A 565 -13.10 -43.75 -75.76
C MET A 565 -11.97 -44.10 -74.77
N GLU A 566 -10.77 -44.44 -75.26
CA GLU A 566 -9.56 -44.66 -74.47
C GLU A 566 -8.95 -43.31 -74.04
N GLU A 567 -8.86 -42.33 -74.94
CA GLU A 567 -8.46 -40.94 -74.65
C GLU A 567 -9.42 -40.28 -73.63
N GLU A 568 -10.73 -40.37 -73.82
CA GLU A 568 -11.76 -39.88 -72.87
C GLU A 568 -11.62 -40.56 -71.49
N LEU A 569 -11.24 -41.84 -71.45
CA LEU A 569 -11.06 -42.61 -70.21
C LEU A 569 -9.73 -42.27 -69.49
N GLU A 570 -8.67 -41.92 -70.22
CA GLU A 570 -7.43 -41.41 -69.64
C GLU A 570 -7.60 -39.97 -69.12
N GLU A 571 -8.34 -39.11 -69.84
CA GLU A 571 -8.69 -37.77 -69.37
C GLU A 571 -9.53 -37.80 -68.08
N GLU A 572 -10.55 -38.68 -68.00
CA GLU A 572 -11.35 -38.81 -66.78
C GLU A 572 -10.59 -39.45 -65.61
N GLN A 573 -9.61 -40.33 -65.85
CA GLN A 573 -8.69 -40.81 -64.81
C GLN A 573 -7.81 -39.66 -64.29
N SER A 574 -7.24 -38.84 -65.18
CA SER A 574 -6.47 -37.64 -64.82
C SER A 574 -7.31 -36.64 -64.02
N ASN A 575 -8.56 -36.40 -64.42
CA ASN A 575 -9.52 -35.57 -63.69
C ASN A 575 -9.82 -36.16 -62.29
N ALA A 576 -10.01 -37.47 -62.17
CA ALA A 576 -10.24 -38.15 -60.90
C ALA A 576 -9.02 -38.08 -59.96
N GLU A 577 -7.79 -38.19 -60.49
CA GLU A 577 -6.57 -38.00 -59.69
C GLU A 577 -6.43 -36.54 -59.22
N LEU A 578 -6.64 -35.56 -60.11
CA LEU A 578 -6.65 -34.13 -59.76
C LEU A 578 -7.71 -33.78 -58.71
N LEU A 579 -8.89 -34.41 -58.77
CA LEU A 579 -9.94 -34.25 -57.75
C LEU A 579 -9.55 -34.90 -56.42
N ASN A 580 -8.98 -36.11 -56.43
CA ASN A 580 -8.46 -36.75 -55.22
C ASN A 580 -7.36 -35.92 -54.55
N ASP A 581 -6.46 -35.33 -55.35
CA ASP A 581 -5.36 -34.53 -54.83
C ASP A 581 -5.78 -33.14 -54.32
N ARG A 582 -6.90 -32.60 -54.85
CA ARG A 582 -7.60 -31.46 -54.25
C ARG A 582 -8.31 -31.86 -52.95
N TYR A 583 -8.97 -33.02 -52.93
CA TYR A 583 -9.67 -33.53 -51.76
C TYR A 583 -8.72 -33.83 -50.58
N ARG A 584 -7.54 -34.42 -50.85
CA ARG A 584 -6.45 -34.61 -49.88
C ARG A 584 -5.94 -33.27 -49.30
N LYS A 585 -5.77 -32.25 -50.14
CA LYS A 585 -5.35 -30.90 -49.72
C LYS A 585 -6.41 -30.21 -48.86
N LEU A 586 -7.70 -30.37 -49.21
CA LEU A 586 -8.82 -29.87 -48.40
C LEU A 586 -8.95 -30.61 -47.06
N LEU A 587 -8.74 -31.94 -47.03
CA LEU A 587 -8.68 -32.72 -45.78
C LEU A 587 -7.57 -32.21 -44.86
N LEU A 588 -6.35 -32.07 -45.37
CA LEU A 588 -5.22 -31.53 -44.61
C LEU A 588 -5.49 -30.10 -44.10
N GLN A 589 -6.15 -29.25 -44.91
CA GLN A 589 -6.58 -27.91 -44.46
C GLN A 589 -7.62 -27.98 -43.33
N VAL A 590 -8.58 -28.90 -43.40
CA VAL A 590 -9.57 -29.13 -42.32
C VAL A 590 -8.88 -29.65 -41.06
N GLU A 591 -7.90 -30.54 -41.17
CA GLU A 591 -7.11 -31.03 -40.03
C GLU A 591 -6.26 -29.92 -39.38
N THR A 592 -5.61 -29.05 -40.16
CA THR A 592 -4.91 -27.87 -39.61
C THR A 592 -5.88 -26.89 -38.95
N LEU A 593 -6.99 -26.54 -39.61
CA LEU A 593 -7.98 -25.62 -39.02
C LEU A 593 -8.65 -26.20 -37.76
N THR A 594 -8.82 -27.52 -37.70
CA THR A 594 -9.37 -28.20 -36.51
C THR A 594 -8.38 -28.22 -35.35
N THR A 595 -7.08 -28.42 -35.63
CA THR A 595 -6.03 -28.36 -34.60
C THR A 595 -5.79 -26.92 -34.12
N GLU A 596 -5.78 -25.94 -35.03
CA GLU A 596 -5.74 -24.50 -34.70
C GLU A 596 -6.94 -24.09 -33.83
N LEU A 597 -8.16 -24.45 -34.22
CA LEU A 597 -9.37 -24.19 -33.43
C LEU A 597 -9.32 -24.87 -32.05
N SER A 598 -8.72 -26.07 -31.94
CA SER A 598 -8.53 -26.74 -30.65
C SER A 598 -7.53 -26.02 -29.75
N ALA A 599 -6.45 -25.49 -30.35
CA ALA A 599 -5.43 -24.70 -29.65
C ALA A 599 -6.02 -23.36 -29.19
N GLU A 600 -6.72 -22.64 -30.06
CA GLU A 600 -7.39 -21.36 -29.78
C GLU A 600 -8.43 -21.51 -28.67
N ARG A 601 -9.26 -22.57 -28.70
CA ARG A 601 -10.17 -22.91 -27.58
C ARG A 601 -9.40 -23.12 -26.27
N SER A 602 -8.24 -23.76 -26.29
CA SER A 602 -7.40 -23.94 -25.10
C SER A 602 -6.78 -22.63 -24.59
N PHE A 603 -6.43 -21.70 -25.49
CA PHE A 603 -5.95 -20.36 -25.12
C PHE A 603 -7.08 -19.49 -24.58
N SER A 604 -8.27 -19.54 -25.19
CA SER A 604 -9.47 -18.85 -24.72
C SER A 604 -9.87 -19.30 -23.32
N ALA A 605 -9.94 -20.61 -23.07
CA ALA A 605 -10.23 -21.16 -21.74
C ALA A 605 -9.20 -20.73 -20.68
N LYS A 606 -7.90 -20.69 -21.04
CA LYS A 606 -6.84 -20.15 -20.16
C LYS A 606 -7.04 -18.66 -19.90
N ALA A 607 -7.32 -17.86 -20.92
CA ALA A 607 -7.58 -16.43 -20.81
C ALA A 607 -8.81 -16.12 -19.95
N GLU A 608 -9.92 -16.85 -20.11
CA GLU A 608 -11.09 -16.72 -19.24
C GLU A 608 -10.77 -17.12 -17.79
N SER A 609 -9.99 -18.18 -17.56
CA SER A 609 -9.59 -18.57 -16.20
C SER A 609 -8.73 -17.50 -15.51
N GLY A 610 -7.77 -16.91 -16.23
CA GLY A 610 -6.98 -15.78 -15.74
C GLY A 610 -7.81 -14.52 -15.53
N ARG A 611 -8.79 -14.24 -16.41
CA ARG A 611 -9.72 -13.13 -16.24
C ARG A 611 -10.56 -13.29 -14.97
N GLN A 612 -11.07 -14.49 -14.69
CA GLN A 612 -11.79 -14.79 -13.44
C GLN A 612 -10.89 -14.66 -12.20
N GLN A 613 -9.63 -15.06 -12.28
CA GLN A 613 -8.66 -14.91 -11.18
C GLN A 613 -8.41 -13.43 -10.88
N LEU A 614 -8.19 -12.61 -11.91
CA LEU A 614 -8.06 -11.15 -11.79
C LEU A 614 -9.35 -10.48 -11.30
N GLU A 615 -10.52 -10.94 -11.74
CA GLU A 615 -11.82 -10.44 -11.26
C GLU A 615 -12.01 -10.70 -9.75
N ARG A 616 -11.59 -11.87 -9.24
CA ARG A 616 -11.56 -12.18 -7.80
C ARG A 616 -10.59 -11.29 -7.04
N GLN A 617 -9.34 -11.20 -7.50
CA GLN A 617 -8.31 -10.34 -6.89
C GLN A 617 -8.74 -8.87 -6.84
N VAL A 618 -9.45 -8.37 -7.85
CA VAL A 618 -10.01 -7.01 -7.88
C VAL A 618 -11.19 -6.83 -6.90
N GLN A 619 -11.98 -7.87 -6.62
CA GLN A 619 -12.99 -7.81 -5.55
C GLN A 619 -12.33 -7.84 -4.16
N GLU A 620 -11.38 -8.73 -3.94
CA GLU A 620 -10.55 -8.82 -2.74
C GLU A 620 -9.86 -7.50 -2.39
N LEU A 621 -9.11 -6.91 -3.33
CA LEU A 621 -8.42 -5.63 -3.15
C LEU A 621 -9.38 -4.47 -2.86
N ARG A 622 -10.65 -4.54 -3.32
CA ARG A 622 -11.69 -3.57 -2.96
C ARG A 622 -12.24 -3.79 -1.55
N GLY A 623 -12.34 -5.05 -1.11
CA GLY A 623 -12.65 -5.40 0.28
C GLY A 623 -11.60 -4.83 1.22
N ARG A 624 -10.33 -5.20 1.02
CA ARG A 624 -9.15 -4.65 1.73
C ARG A 624 -9.15 -3.14 1.83
N LEU A 625 -9.38 -2.46 0.70
CA LEU A 625 -9.39 -1.01 0.66
C LEU A 625 -10.51 -0.43 1.54
N GLY A 626 -11.72 -1.01 1.48
CA GLY A 626 -12.85 -0.59 2.31
C GLY A 626 -12.66 -0.88 3.80
N GLU A 627 -12.03 -1.99 4.15
CA GLU A 627 -11.74 -2.39 5.53
C GLU A 627 -10.65 -1.51 6.16
N GLU A 628 -9.57 -1.21 5.44
CA GLU A 628 -8.55 -0.27 5.92
C GLU A 628 -9.03 1.19 5.91
N ASP A 629 -9.95 1.59 5.02
CA ASP A 629 -10.65 2.88 5.11
C ASP A 629 -11.52 2.95 6.38
N ALA A 630 -12.24 1.87 6.69
CA ALA A 630 -13.05 1.77 7.90
C ALA A 630 -12.17 1.76 9.17
N GLY A 631 -11.08 1.00 9.16
CA GLY A 631 -10.08 0.95 10.22
C GLY A 631 -9.39 2.30 10.43
N ALA A 632 -9.02 3.01 9.37
CA ALA A 632 -8.46 4.35 9.43
C ALA A 632 -9.46 5.34 10.05
N ARG A 633 -10.73 5.32 9.61
CA ARG A 633 -11.80 6.15 10.19
C ARG A 633 -12.08 5.82 11.67
N ALA A 634 -11.98 4.54 12.07
CA ALA A 634 -12.11 4.13 13.47
C ALA A 634 -10.94 4.64 14.33
N ARG A 635 -9.70 4.43 13.86
CA ARG A 635 -8.47 4.94 14.51
C ARG A 635 -8.50 6.47 14.64
N GLN A 636 -8.93 7.18 13.60
CA GLN A 636 -9.13 8.65 13.63
C GLN A 636 -10.18 9.08 14.67
N LYS A 637 -11.35 8.43 14.72
CA LYS A 637 -12.39 8.72 15.73
C LYS A 637 -11.88 8.51 17.16
N MET A 638 -11.10 7.47 17.43
CA MET A 638 -10.50 7.24 18.75
C MET A 638 -9.47 8.33 19.11
N ILE A 639 -8.64 8.77 18.15
CA ILE A 639 -7.68 9.86 18.36
C ILE A 639 -8.41 11.18 18.63
N ILE A 640 -9.46 11.49 17.86
CA ILE A 640 -10.29 12.70 18.05
C ILE A 640 -10.92 12.69 19.45
N ALA A 641 -11.61 11.62 19.85
CA ALA A 641 -12.21 11.53 21.19
C ALA A 641 -11.19 11.63 22.34
N ALA A 642 -9.96 11.12 22.14
CA ALA A 642 -8.87 11.26 23.10
C ALA A 642 -8.31 12.69 23.17
N LEU A 643 -8.32 13.44 22.06
CA LEU A 643 -7.95 14.85 22.02
C LEU A 643 -9.04 15.76 22.60
N GLU A 644 -10.32 15.49 22.30
CA GLU A 644 -11.49 16.17 22.88
C GLU A 644 -11.52 16.01 24.41
N SER A 645 -11.25 14.80 24.92
CA SER A 645 -11.15 14.53 26.37
C SER A 645 -9.99 15.30 27.02
N LYS A 646 -8.84 15.40 26.36
CA LYS A 646 -7.70 16.22 26.83
C LYS A 646 -8.00 17.72 26.79
N LEU A 647 -8.71 18.20 25.77
CA LEU A 647 -9.12 19.59 25.65
C LEU A 647 -10.05 19.97 26.80
N ALA A 648 -11.09 19.18 27.06
CA ALA A 648 -12.01 19.39 28.18
C ALA A 648 -11.30 19.39 29.55
N GLN A 649 -10.29 18.52 29.74
CA GLN A 649 -9.46 18.52 30.96
C GLN A 649 -8.61 19.79 31.10
N ALA A 650 -8.03 20.29 30.01
CA ALA A 650 -7.26 21.54 30.01
C ALA A 650 -8.16 22.77 30.22
N GLU A 651 -9.37 22.76 29.65
CA GLU A 651 -10.40 23.78 29.86
C GLU A 651 -10.86 23.80 31.33
N GLU A 652 -11.10 22.64 31.95
CA GLU A 652 -11.43 22.58 33.39
C GLU A 652 -10.28 23.09 34.27
N GLN A 653 -9.03 22.73 33.96
CA GLN A 653 -7.85 23.25 34.68
C GLN A 653 -7.72 24.77 34.55
N LEU A 654 -7.94 25.33 33.36
CA LEU A 654 -7.95 26.78 33.13
C LEU A 654 -9.09 27.48 33.90
N GLU A 655 -10.26 26.86 33.97
CA GLU A 655 -11.36 27.33 34.83
C GLU A 655 -10.99 27.29 36.32
N GLN A 656 -10.40 26.19 36.81
CA GLN A 656 -9.93 26.06 38.20
C GLN A 656 -8.89 27.14 38.53
N GLU A 657 -7.87 27.32 37.70
CA GLU A 657 -6.90 28.42 37.82
C GLU A 657 -7.58 29.80 37.83
N SER A 658 -8.56 30.05 36.97
CA SER A 658 -9.26 31.34 36.94
C SER A 658 -9.99 31.63 38.26
N ARG A 659 -10.61 30.59 38.85
CA ARG A 659 -11.31 30.66 40.15
C ARG A 659 -10.30 30.92 41.28
N GLU A 660 -9.15 30.26 41.27
CA GLU A 660 -8.06 30.48 42.24
C GLU A 660 -7.43 31.87 42.12
N ARG A 661 -7.13 32.34 40.91
CA ARG A 661 -6.63 33.70 40.65
C ARG A 661 -7.61 34.76 41.17
N ILE A 662 -8.93 34.54 41.03
CA ILE A 662 -9.98 35.39 41.60
C ILE A 662 -10.00 35.35 43.15
N LEU A 663 -9.77 34.18 43.77
CA LEU A 663 -9.70 34.05 45.23
C LEU A 663 -8.44 34.71 45.79
N SER A 664 -7.27 34.46 45.21
CA SER A 664 -6.00 35.10 45.55
C SER A 664 -6.07 36.62 45.39
N GLY A 665 -6.67 37.13 44.31
CA GLY A 665 -6.94 38.57 44.14
C GLY A 665 -7.85 39.16 45.22
N LYS A 666 -8.84 38.41 45.74
CA LYS A 666 -9.66 38.81 46.89
C LYS A 666 -8.86 38.81 48.21
N LEU A 667 -7.89 37.91 48.37
CA LEU A 667 -7.01 37.86 49.55
C LEU A 667 -5.99 39.02 49.54
N VAL A 668 -5.34 39.29 48.41
CA VAL A 668 -4.42 40.44 48.25
C VAL A 668 -5.15 41.75 48.58
N ARG A 669 -6.33 41.99 48.01
CA ARG A 669 -7.16 43.19 48.32
C ARG A 669 -7.61 43.30 49.79
N ARG A 670 -7.60 42.20 50.56
CA ARG A 670 -7.82 42.23 52.02
C ARG A 670 -6.53 42.57 52.78
N ALA A 671 -5.39 42.04 52.34
CA ALA A 671 -4.08 42.38 52.90
C ALA A 671 -3.72 43.85 52.65
N GLU A 672 -3.96 44.37 51.44
CA GLU A 672 -3.78 45.79 51.10
C GLU A 672 -4.57 46.75 52.01
N LYS A 673 -5.81 46.38 52.37
CA LYS A 673 -6.64 47.18 53.28
C LYS A 673 -6.07 47.19 54.69
N ARG A 674 -5.73 46.02 55.23
CA ARG A 674 -5.05 45.90 56.53
C ARG A 674 -3.72 46.65 56.56
N LEU A 675 -2.95 46.63 55.47
CA LEU A 675 -1.69 47.37 55.39
C LEU A 675 -1.94 48.88 55.42
N LYS A 676 -2.97 49.38 54.73
CA LYS A 676 -3.36 50.80 54.79
C LYS A 676 -3.86 51.21 56.17
N GLU A 677 -4.63 50.36 56.84
CA GLU A 677 -5.08 50.55 58.23
C GLU A 677 -3.87 50.65 59.19
N VAL A 678 -2.89 49.74 59.08
CA VAL A 678 -1.66 49.76 59.89
C VAL A 678 -0.76 50.96 59.57
N VAL A 679 -0.65 51.37 58.31
CA VAL A 679 0.13 52.58 57.93
C VAL A 679 -0.49 53.83 58.54
N LEU A 680 -1.82 53.97 58.51
CA LEU A 680 -2.52 55.08 59.17
C LEU A 680 -2.31 55.06 60.69
N GLN A 681 -2.39 53.90 61.34
CA GLN A 681 -2.08 53.77 62.76
C GLN A 681 -0.63 54.21 63.08
N VAL A 682 0.35 53.81 62.26
CA VAL A 682 1.75 54.22 62.44
C VAL A 682 1.94 55.73 62.21
N GLU A 683 1.17 56.36 61.32
CA GLU A 683 1.15 57.82 61.19
C GLU A 683 0.55 58.52 62.42
N GLU A 684 -0.53 57.97 63.01
CA GLU A 684 -1.12 58.50 64.24
C GLU A 684 -0.17 58.34 65.44
N GLU A 685 0.46 57.17 65.60
CA GLU A 685 1.48 56.92 66.62
C GLU A 685 2.69 57.86 66.47
N ARG A 686 3.12 58.14 65.23
CA ARG A 686 4.16 59.15 64.95
C ARG A 686 3.73 60.55 65.40
N ARG A 687 2.51 60.99 65.02
CA ARG A 687 1.97 62.31 65.44
C ARG A 687 1.88 62.43 66.96
N VAL A 688 1.50 61.37 67.67
CA VAL A 688 1.50 61.32 69.14
C VAL A 688 2.93 61.36 69.70
N ALA A 689 3.88 60.61 69.13
CA ALA A 689 5.27 60.65 69.55
C ALA A 689 5.93 62.02 69.33
N ASP A 690 5.60 62.71 68.23
CA ASP A 690 6.05 64.07 67.94
C ASP A 690 5.45 65.06 68.95
N GLN A 691 4.15 64.98 69.25
CA GLN A 691 3.50 65.78 70.31
C GLN A 691 4.13 65.57 71.69
N LEU A 692 4.55 64.34 72.01
CA LEU A 692 5.24 64.03 73.28
C LEU A 692 6.67 64.61 73.31
N ARG A 693 7.40 64.61 72.19
CA ARG A 693 8.69 65.32 72.10
C ARG A 693 8.49 66.83 72.30
N ASP A 694 7.49 67.40 71.64
CA ASP A 694 7.08 68.81 71.78
C ASP A 694 6.81 69.20 73.25
N GLN A 695 6.15 68.33 74.01
CA GLN A 695 5.88 68.53 75.44
C GLN A 695 7.15 68.37 76.30
N LEU A 696 8.01 67.39 76.00
CA LEU A 696 9.29 67.21 76.68
C LEU A 696 10.24 68.39 76.43
N GLU A 697 10.28 68.96 75.24
CA GLU A 697 11.07 70.16 74.93
C GLU A 697 10.57 71.38 75.69
N LYS A 698 9.25 71.62 75.72
CA LYS A 698 8.63 72.69 76.52
C LYS A 698 8.90 72.50 78.03
N GLY A 699 8.85 71.26 78.51
CA GLY A 699 9.25 70.90 79.87
C GLY A 699 10.72 71.20 80.16
N ASN A 700 11.63 70.78 79.27
CA ASN A 700 13.07 71.00 79.38
C ASN A 700 13.44 72.49 79.31
N LEU A 701 12.75 73.29 78.49
CA LEU A 701 12.90 74.75 78.46
C LEU A 701 12.47 75.37 79.80
N ARG A 702 11.35 74.93 80.37
CA ARG A 702 10.88 75.40 81.69
C ARG A 702 11.82 74.98 82.83
N VAL A 703 12.41 73.79 82.76
CA VAL A 703 13.48 73.36 83.70
C VAL A 703 14.73 74.22 83.56
N LYS A 704 15.15 74.57 82.33
CA LYS A 704 16.27 75.50 82.10
C LYS A 704 15.99 76.91 82.63
N GLN A 705 14.75 77.39 82.54
CA GLN A 705 14.33 78.66 83.14
C GLN A 705 14.36 78.61 84.67
N LEU A 706 13.79 77.57 85.28
CA LEU A 706 13.79 77.38 86.74
C LEU A 706 15.22 77.23 87.31
N LYS A 707 16.15 76.61 86.55
CA LYS A 707 17.57 76.57 86.94
C LYS A 707 18.21 77.95 86.97
N ARG A 708 18.00 78.79 85.96
CA ARG A 708 18.49 80.18 85.97
C ARG A 708 17.92 81.00 87.12
N GLN A 709 16.62 80.84 87.42
CA GLN A 709 15.99 81.50 88.57
C GLN A 709 16.54 81.01 89.91
N LEU A 710 16.99 79.74 90.00
CA LEU A 710 17.69 79.22 91.17
C LEU A 710 19.13 79.79 91.25
N GLU A 711 19.87 79.81 90.14
CA GLU A 711 21.21 80.40 90.02
C GLU A 711 21.18 81.90 90.42
N GLU A 712 20.20 82.67 89.94
CA GLU A 712 19.95 84.07 90.30
C GLU A 712 19.66 84.23 91.82
N ALA A 713 18.82 83.37 92.40
CA ALA A 713 18.48 83.40 93.83
C ALA A 713 19.65 82.94 94.74
N GLU A 714 20.47 81.99 94.29
CA GLU A 714 21.70 81.58 94.97
C GLU A 714 22.76 82.69 94.92
N GLU A 715 22.87 83.41 93.81
CA GLU A 715 23.68 84.64 93.74
C GLU A 715 23.18 85.70 94.73
N GLU A 716 21.88 86.01 94.76
CA GLU A 716 21.30 86.96 95.72
C GLU A 716 21.53 86.54 97.19
N ALA A 717 21.36 85.26 97.50
CA ALA A 717 21.66 84.72 98.83
C ALA A 717 23.15 84.85 99.19
N SER A 718 24.06 84.62 98.22
CA SER A 718 25.51 84.79 98.43
C SER A 718 25.88 86.26 98.67
N ARG A 719 25.28 87.20 97.93
CA ARG A 719 25.46 88.65 98.09
C ARG A 719 24.95 89.10 99.47
N ALA A 720 23.77 88.64 99.88
CA ALA A 720 23.22 88.90 101.20
C ALA A 720 24.09 88.31 102.33
N GLN A 721 24.63 87.11 102.15
CA GLN A 721 25.54 86.50 103.12
C GLN A 721 26.88 87.26 103.21
N ALA A 722 27.41 87.78 102.09
CA ALA A 722 28.61 88.61 102.07
C ALA A 722 28.38 89.96 102.79
N VAL A 723 27.24 90.62 102.57
CA VAL A 723 26.84 91.82 103.33
C VAL A 723 26.70 91.50 104.81
N ARG A 724 26.09 90.36 105.17
CA ARG A 724 25.99 89.93 106.58
C ARG A 724 27.37 89.76 107.23
N ARG A 725 28.35 89.18 106.53
CA ARG A 725 29.72 89.04 107.04
C ARG A 725 30.41 90.40 107.26
N ARG A 726 30.19 91.38 106.38
CA ARG A 726 30.68 92.76 106.59
C ARG A 726 30.05 93.41 107.83
N LEU A 727 28.73 93.36 107.95
CA LEU A 727 28.01 93.87 109.13
C LEU A 727 28.40 93.14 110.42
N GLN A 728 28.78 91.85 110.35
CA GLN A 728 29.34 91.12 111.49
C GLN A 728 30.72 91.66 111.89
N HIS A 729 31.63 91.92 110.93
CA HIS A 729 32.92 92.55 111.24
C HIS A 729 32.79 94.01 111.70
N GLU A 730 31.89 94.81 111.11
CA GLU A 730 31.60 96.18 111.56
C GLU A 730 31.03 96.20 112.99
N LEU A 731 30.24 95.19 113.37
CA LEU A 731 29.79 94.99 114.76
C LEU A 731 30.95 94.54 115.67
N GLU A 732 31.82 93.63 115.20
CA GLU A 732 33.03 93.20 115.93
C GLU A 732 33.94 94.41 116.22
N ASP A 733 34.30 95.20 115.21
CA ASP A 733 35.07 96.46 115.33
C ASP A 733 34.45 97.44 116.33
N VAL A 734 33.13 97.65 116.26
CA VAL A 734 32.41 98.54 117.20
C VAL A 734 32.37 97.95 118.61
N THR A 735 32.30 96.62 118.78
CA THR A 735 32.42 95.99 120.10
C THR A 735 33.84 96.07 120.65
N GLU A 736 34.88 95.91 119.83
CA GLU A 736 36.28 96.10 120.27
C GLU A 736 36.56 97.56 120.64
N ALA A 737 36.01 98.53 119.91
CA ALA A 737 36.07 99.95 120.25
C ALA A 737 35.28 100.29 121.53
N SER A 738 34.12 99.64 121.74
CA SER A 738 33.37 99.76 122.98
C SER A 738 34.12 99.13 124.15
N GLU A 739 34.78 97.99 123.96
CA GLU A 739 35.61 97.36 124.98
C GLU A 739 36.87 98.17 125.27
N SER A 740 37.54 98.75 124.28
CA SER A 740 38.70 99.62 124.50
C SER A 740 38.30 100.87 125.29
N MET A 741 37.21 101.54 124.93
CA MET A 741 36.63 102.64 125.72
C MET A 741 36.22 102.18 127.13
N ASN A 742 35.71 100.97 127.32
CA ASN A 742 35.42 100.43 128.65
C ASN A 742 36.69 100.12 129.46
N ARG A 743 37.79 99.68 128.82
CA ARG A 743 39.11 99.49 129.45
C ARG A 743 39.71 100.85 129.85
N GLU A 744 39.56 101.88 129.01
CA GLU A 744 39.94 103.27 129.31
C GLU A 744 39.11 103.85 130.45
N LEU A 745 37.78 103.75 130.40
CA LEU A 745 36.89 104.19 131.48
C LEU A 745 37.22 103.48 132.79
N ASN A 746 37.54 102.19 132.78
CA ASN A 746 37.96 101.47 133.99
C ASN A 746 39.35 101.89 134.49
N THR A 747 40.32 102.20 133.62
CA THR A 747 41.64 102.71 134.05
C THR A 747 41.55 104.15 134.55
N LEU A 748 40.74 105.01 133.93
CA LEU A 748 40.41 106.35 134.44
C LEU A 748 39.69 106.27 135.80
N ARG A 749 38.69 105.40 135.92
CA ARG A 749 37.96 105.15 137.17
C ARG A 749 38.87 104.62 138.27
N ASN A 750 39.85 103.77 137.94
CA ASN A 750 40.84 103.27 138.91
C ASN A 750 41.90 104.32 139.27
N ARG A 751 42.30 105.21 138.34
CA ARG A 751 43.15 106.39 138.65
C ARG A 751 42.44 107.33 139.62
N LEU A 752 41.18 107.67 139.35
CA LEU A 752 40.30 108.41 140.25
C LEU A 752 40.08 107.73 141.61
N ARG A 753 40.23 106.40 141.70
CA ARG A 753 40.06 105.62 142.94
C ARG A 753 41.28 105.64 143.87
N ILE A 754 42.43 106.10 143.39
CA ILE A 754 43.68 106.18 144.16
C ILE A 754 43.85 107.60 144.76
N SER A 755 43.23 108.62 144.14
CA SER A 755 43.14 109.97 144.68
C SER A 755 41.83 110.19 145.46
N LEU A 756 41.94 110.29 146.79
CA LEU A 756 40.90 110.68 147.77
C LEU A 756 39.85 109.61 148.17
N SER A 757 39.67 109.53 149.49
CA SER A 757 38.59 108.91 150.28
C SER A 757 38.17 109.95 151.33
N PRO A 758 37.09 109.79 152.14
CA PRO A 758 35.93 108.89 152.07
C PRO A 758 34.56 109.64 152.27
N HIS A 759 33.47 108.89 152.51
CA HIS A 759 32.10 109.36 152.93
C HIS A 759 31.28 110.10 151.83
N LEU A 760 29.93 110.12 151.80
CA LEU A 760 28.89 109.99 152.85
C LEU A 760 27.72 109.02 152.51
N SER A 761 26.70 108.96 153.38
CA SER A 761 25.47 108.15 153.32
C SER A 761 24.19 108.97 153.05
N VAL A 762 23.07 108.32 152.63
CA VAL A 762 21.63 108.55 153.02
C VAL A 762 20.63 107.81 152.08
N PRO A 763 19.50 107.22 152.58
CA PRO A 763 18.36 106.64 151.81
C PRO A 763 17.13 107.61 151.74
N PRO A 764 15.88 107.29 151.27
CA PRO A 764 15.26 106.01 150.84
C PRO A 764 14.39 106.09 149.53
N SER A 765 13.46 105.13 149.34
CA SER A 765 12.44 104.93 148.27
C SER A 765 11.25 105.93 148.31
N PRO A 766 10.17 105.87 147.45
CA PRO A 766 9.86 104.98 146.30
C PRO A 766 9.13 105.60 145.04
N PHE A 767 8.87 104.74 144.02
CA PHE A 767 7.70 104.68 143.07
C PHE A 767 7.43 105.66 141.87
N TYR A 768 7.00 105.02 140.76
CA TYR A 768 6.01 105.38 139.68
C TYR A 768 6.33 106.15 138.37
N SER A 769 6.05 105.44 137.24
CA SER A 769 5.54 105.88 135.89
C SER A 769 6.44 106.76 134.98
N VAL A 770 6.26 106.89 133.64
CA VAL A 770 5.12 106.70 132.69
C VAL A 770 5.56 106.03 131.34
N SER A 771 4.60 105.58 130.51
CA SER A 771 4.77 104.96 129.15
C SER A 771 4.69 106.00 127.99
N PRO A 772 4.90 105.65 126.69
CA PRO A 772 3.74 105.36 125.80
C PRO A 772 3.94 104.41 124.56
N TYR A 773 2.86 103.69 124.18
CA TYR A 773 2.32 103.35 122.81
C TYR A 773 3.25 102.94 121.62
N LEU A 774 3.11 101.73 121.00
CA LEU A 774 2.15 101.25 119.93
C LEU A 774 2.50 101.71 118.47
N PRO A 775 2.00 101.09 117.35
CA PRO A 775 1.32 99.77 117.12
C PRO A 775 1.73 99.01 115.79
N ILE A 776 0.96 97.97 115.40
CA ILE A 776 0.88 97.24 114.07
C ILE A 776 2.15 96.45 113.62
N ALA A 777 2.15 95.34 112.85
CA ALA A 777 1.12 94.60 112.08
C ALA A 777 1.40 93.07 111.92
N HIS A 778 0.50 92.39 111.17
CA HIS A 778 0.40 90.98 110.70
C HIS A 778 1.71 90.24 110.28
N PHE A 779 1.79 88.90 110.08
CA PHE A 779 0.81 87.92 109.53
C PHE A 779 1.00 86.46 110.06
N SER A 780 0.07 85.56 109.70
CA SER A 780 0.05 84.09 109.95
C SER A 780 1.07 83.31 109.08
N LEU A 781 1.43 82.02 109.33
CA LEU A 781 0.65 80.76 109.37
C LEU A 781 1.31 79.74 110.35
N CYS A 782 0.62 78.95 111.19
CA CYS A 782 -0.48 77.95 111.00
C CYS A 782 -0.04 76.58 110.43
N PRO A 783 -0.25 75.45 111.16
CA PRO A 783 0.11 74.09 110.73
C PRO A 783 -1.09 73.20 110.29
N LEU A 784 -0.87 72.27 109.35
CA LEU A 784 -1.68 71.05 109.06
C LEU A 784 -0.73 69.98 108.47
N VAL A 785 -0.82 68.64 108.65
CA VAL A 785 -1.92 67.65 108.83
C VAL A 785 -2.39 66.99 107.51
N SER A 786 -2.28 65.64 107.45
CA SER A 786 -2.71 64.71 106.38
C SER A 786 -4.18 64.20 106.62
N PRO A 787 -4.84 63.27 105.85
CA PRO A 787 -4.35 62.31 104.84
C PRO A 787 -4.47 62.80 103.37
N PRO A 788 -5.52 62.56 102.53
CA PRO A 788 -6.85 61.92 102.72
C PRO A 788 -7.03 60.56 101.95
N ARG A 789 -8.28 60.11 101.74
CA ARG A 789 -8.71 58.99 100.85
C ARG A 789 -10.16 59.18 100.38
N ARG A 790 -10.50 58.83 99.12
CA ARG A 790 -11.72 58.03 98.74
C ARG A 790 -11.79 57.68 97.24
N ARG A 791 -12.24 56.43 96.97
CA ARG A 791 -12.97 55.84 95.81
C ARG A 791 -13.17 56.77 94.58
N GLY A 792 -12.85 56.41 93.33
CA GLY A 792 -13.05 55.14 92.58
C GLY A 792 -13.90 55.45 91.30
N PRO A 793 -14.14 54.53 90.33
CA PRO A 793 -13.92 53.07 90.29
C PRO A 793 -13.28 52.54 88.96
N LEU A 794 -13.37 51.21 88.71
CA LEU A 794 -13.25 50.48 87.42
C LEU A 794 -11.86 50.46 86.71
N THR A 795 -11.12 49.32 86.73
CA THR A 795 -10.94 48.32 85.63
C THR A 795 -10.19 48.81 84.38
N PHE A 796 -9.33 48.03 83.70
CA PHE A 796 -9.30 46.57 83.53
C PHE A 796 -7.86 46.03 83.37
N THR A 797 -7.63 44.73 83.57
CA THR A 797 -6.35 44.03 83.30
C THR A 797 -6.45 43.08 82.11
N THR A 798 -5.56 43.17 81.12
CA THR A 798 -5.43 42.16 80.05
C THR A 798 -3.99 41.68 79.88
N ARG A 799 -3.70 40.56 80.56
CA ARG A 799 -2.62 39.64 80.21
C ARG A 799 -3.14 38.72 79.08
N SER A 800 -2.26 38.37 78.15
CA SER A 800 -2.37 37.32 77.10
C SER A 800 -3.54 36.32 77.19
N VAL A 801 -4.23 36.09 76.06
CA VAL A 801 -4.42 34.75 75.44
C VAL A 801 -5.16 34.84 74.08
N ARG A 802 -4.71 34.03 73.11
CA ARG A 802 -5.35 33.51 71.87
C ARG A 802 -6.62 34.20 71.33
N GLN A 803 -6.57 34.57 70.05
CA GLN A 803 -7.09 33.66 69.01
C GLN A 803 -6.17 33.65 67.79
#